data_AF-A0A091JFS8-F1
#
_entry.id   AF-A0A091JFS8-F1
#
_cell.length_a   1.000
_cell.length_b   1.000
_cell.length_c   1.000
_cell.angle_alpha   90.00
_cell.angle_beta   90.00
_cell.angle_gamma   90.00
#
_symmetry.space_group_name_H-M   'P 1'
#
loop_
_entity.id
_entity.type
_entity.pdbx_description
1 polymer ?
#
loop_
_entity_poly.entity_id
_entity_poly.type
_entity_poly.pdbx_seq_one_letter_code
_entity_poly.pdbx_strand_id
1 'polypeptide(L)'
;SFTHLPVKVIPSHAFEGLRDAFIIEISQSDSLERIEASAFDSLPTLSEILILNTKNLLHIEDGAFRNLPRLKYLSICNTGIRQFPDLTQIFSLEAHFILELCDNLRMTTIPQNAFRGMNNESLTLKLYKNGFEDIHSHAFNGTKLNQLILKDNKNLRWIHNDALRGATGPDVLDISSTALESLPSYGLEAIQVLNATSSYSLKRLPPLDKFSSLLEAVLTYPSHCCAFRNLRTEKQNSLLSIFDNFSKECESTMRRPTNEILDNSYNTSLWSAEKSTYLFATDEETSPYSYSAIFDDSEMTDFDFEYDFCQPKILTCTPEPDAFNPCEDILGYSFLRVLIWFINILAIAGNFTVLLVLVTSHYKLTVPRFLMCNLSFADFCMGLYLLLIASVDAQTSGQYYNHAIDWQTGSGCSTAGFFTVFASELSVYTLTVITVERWHTITYAMQLDRKLRLRHAVPIMLGGWVFSILIAVLPLLGVSSYMKVSICLPMDIETGLSQAYILLILVLNVVAFIVICACYIKIYIAVQNPELVAANKDTKVAKRMAILIFTDFTCMAPISFFAISAAFKVPLITVTNSKILLVLFYPVNSCANPFLYAIFTKAFRRDFFLLLSKLGCCKSRAELYRMNYFSAYTSNCKN
;
A
#
# COMPACT_ATOMS: atom_id res chain seq x y z
N SER A 1 -1.80 -0.45 52.41
CA SER A 1 -2.75 -0.70 51.32
C SER A 1 -4.16 -0.51 51.85
N PHE A 2 -4.99 0.23 51.14
CA PHE A 2 -6.37 0.54 51.46
C PHE A 2 -7.27 -0.05 50.37
N THR A 3 -7.79 -1.24 50.62
CA THR A 3 -8.70 -1.95 49.71
C THR A 3 -10.15 -1.79 50.18
N HIS A 4 -11.09 -1.65 49.24
CA HIS A 4 -12.53 -1.53 49.55
C HIS A 4 -12.86 -0.43 50.58
N LEU A 5 -12.25 0.75 50.45
CA LEU A 5 -12.52 1.88 51.35
C LEU A 5 -14.01 2.27 51.28
N PRO A 6 -14.73 2.28 52.42
CA PRO A 6 -16.12 2.72 52.47
C PRO A 6 -16.25 4.25 52.56
N VAL A 7 -15.16 5.00 52.36
CA VAL A 7 -15.15 6.46 52.44
C VAL A 7 -15.39 7.08 51.06
N LYS A 8 -16.10 8.21 51.06
CA LYS A 8 -16.36 8.99 49.83
C LYS A 8 -15.22 9.93 49.44
N VAL A 9 -14.44 10.37 50.43
CA VAL A 9 -13.43 11.42 50.25
C VAL A 9 -12.17 11.02 50.99
N ILE A 10 -11.02 11.20 50.35
CA ILE A 10 -9.72 11.25 51.04
C ILE A 10 -9.44 12.72 51.35
N PRO A 11 -9.47 13.12 52.63
CA PRO A 11 -9.38 14.52 53.00
C PRO A 11 -7.95 15.07 52.82
N SER A 12 -7.82 16.40 52.82
CA SER A 12 -6.52 17.06 52.90
C SER A 12 -5.71 16.53 54.08
N HIS A 13 -4.40 16.36 53.89
CA HIS A 13 -3.46 15.88 54.91
C HIS A 13 -3.78 14.48 55.47
N ALA A 14 -4.57 13.66 54.77
CA ALA A 14 -4.98 12.32 55.24
C ALA A 14 -3.80 11.40 55.62
N PHE A 15 -2.67 11.55 54.96
CA PHE A 15 -1.47 10.74 55.16
C PHE A 15 -0.37 11.47 55.94
N GLU A 16 -0.64 12.67 56.45
CA GLU A 16 0.33 13.45 57.19
C GLU A 16 0.85 12.68 58.42
N GLY A 17 2.17 12.74 58.65
CA GLY A 17 2.83 12.05 59.76
C GLY A 17 3.28 10.61 59.46
N LEU A 18 2.94 10.04 58.30
CA LEU A 18 3.43 8.73 57.86
C LEU A 18 4.89 8.80 57.34
N ARG A 19 5.83 9.08 58.24
CA ARG A 19 7.25 9.36 57.93
C ARG A 19 8.05 8.17 57.39
N ASP A 20 7.58 6.95 57.65
CA ASP A 20 8.23 5.71 57.21
C ASP A 20 7.43 4.98 56.12
N ALA A 21 6.35 5.58 55.61
CA ALA A 21 5.56 4.97 54.55
C ALA A 21 6.37 4.92 53.25
N PHE A 22 6.45 3.72 52.67
CA PHE A 22 7.16 3.47 51.41
C PHE A 22 6.20 3.36 50.22
N ILE A 23 5.03 2.74 50.43
CA ILE A 23 4.00 2.50 49.41
C ILE A 23 2.63 2.89 49.98
N ILE A 24 1.87 3.70 49.24
CA ILE A 24 0.45 3.93 49.50
C ILE A 24 -0.36 3.40 48.31
N GLU A 25 -1.11 2.33 48.57
CA GLU A 25 -2.03 1.75 47.61
C GLU A 25 -3.47 2.01 48.05
N ILE A 26 -4.29 2.52 47.13
CA ILE A 26 -5.73 2.72 47.25
C ILE A 26 -6.36 1.91 46.11
N SER A 27 -7.05 0.83 46.44
CA SER A 27 -7.60 -0.04 45.40
C SER A 27 -9.01 -0.55 45.66
N GLN A 28 -9.71 -0.93 44.58
CA GLN A 28 -11.02 -1.60 44.60
C GLN A 28 -12.09 -0.87 45.45
N SER A 29 -12.04 0.46 45.47
CA SER A 29 -12.90 1.29 46.32
C SER A 29 -14.03 1.89 45.50
N ASP A 30 -15.22 1.29 45.59
CA ASP A 30 -16.42 1.74 44.87
C ASP A 30 -17.08 2.96 45.50
N SER A 31 -16.76 3.29 46.75
CA SER A 31 -17.36 4.46 47.43
C SER A 31 -16.58 5.75 47.23
N LEU A 32 -15.30 5.67 46.83
CA LEU A 32 -14.41 6.82 46.74
C LEU A 32 -14.79 7.69 45.53
N GLU A 33 -15.17 8.94 45.80
CA GLU A 33 -15.62 9.91 44.79
C GLU A 33 -14.59 11.02 44.53
N ARG A 34 -13.80 11.41 45.55
CA ARG A 34 -12.89 12.56 45.49
C ARG A 34 -11.61 12.40 46.34
N ILE A 35 -10.50 12.94 45.85
CA ILE A 35 -9.26 13.14 46.61
C ILE A 35 -9.03 14.65 46.72
N GLU A 36 -8.93 15.16 47.95
CA GLU A 36 -8.76 16.59 48.21
C GLU A 36 -7.30 17.06 48.02
N ALA A 37 -7.12 18.37 47.87
CA ALA A 37 -5.80 18.99 47.77
C ALA A 37 -4.93 18.67 49.00
N SER A 38 -3.61 18.56 48.81
CA SER A 38 -2.64 18.18 49.86
C SER A 38 -2.95 16.84 50.56
N ALA A 39 -3.72 15.93 49.94
CA ALA A 39 -3.93 14.58 50.49
C ALA A 39 -2.60 13.82 50.64
N PHE A 40 -1.71 13.93 49.65
CA PHE A 40 -0.35 13.38 49.65
C PHE A 40 0.67 14.53 49.70
N ASP A 41 0.95 15.01 50.91
CA ASP A 41 1.85 16.14 51.12
C ASP A 41 2.99 15.77 52.08
N SER A 42 4.22 16.14 51.70
CA SER A 42 5.39 16.13 52.59
C SER A 42 5.72 14.75 53.17
N LEU A 43 5.73 13.73 52.31
CA LEU A 43 6.05 12.33 52.63
C LEU A 43 7.47 11.99 52.14
N PRO A 44 8.51 12.07 53.00
CA PRO A 44 9.90 12.05 52.57
C PRO A 44 10.41 10.68 52.12
N THR A 45 9.78 9.59 52.54
CA THR A 45 10.17 8.20 52.23
C THR A 45 9.31 7.53 51.17
N LEU A 46 8.21 8.17 50.79
CA LEU A 46 7.22 7.55 49.91
C LEU A 46 7.79 7.35 48.51
N SER A 47 7.86 6.09 48.08
CA SER A 47 8.39 5.68 46.78
C SER A 47 7.28 5.40 45.78
N GLU A 48 6.13 4.89 46.22
CA GLU A 48 5.06 4.48 45.31
C GLU A 48 3.67 4.92 45.77
N ILE A 49 2.88 5.41 44.81
CA ILE A 49 1.46 5.70 44.98
C ILE A 49 0.69 4.94 43.92
N LEU A 50 -0.27 4.12 44.35
CA LEU A 50 -1.11 3.31 43.48
C LEU A 50 -2.58 3.64 43.74
N ILE A 51 -3.30 4.13 42.73
CA ILE A 51 -4.74 4.38 42.75
C ILE A 51 -5.38 3.51 41.68
N LEU A 52 -5.92 2.36 42.07
CA LEU A 52 -6.28 1.28 41.15
C LEU A 52 -7.76 0.87 41.29
N ASN A 53 -8.46 0.70 40.18
CA ASN A 53 -9.84 0.16 40.17
C ASN A 53 -10.81 0.96 41.06
N THR A 54 -10.72 2.29 41.03
CA THR A 54 -11.59 3.22 41.77
C THR A 54 -12.54 3.93 40.79
N LYS A 55 -13.47 3.17 40.21
CA LYS A 55 -14.30 3.62 39.07
C LYS A 55 -15.17 4.84 39.36
N ASN A 56 -15.53 5.05 40.62
CA ASN A 56 -16.35 6.17 41.05
C ASN A 56 -15.52 7.39 41.47
N LEU A 57 -14.18 7.32 41.45
CA LEU A 57 -13.33 8.48 41.68
C LEU A 57 -13.46 9.43 40.48
N LEU A 58 -14.14 10.56 40.68
CA LEU A 58 -14.44 11.52 39.62
C LEU A 58 -13.44 12.68 39.57
N HIS A 59 -12.89 13.05 40.73
CA HIS A 59 -12.06 14.24 40.89
C HIS A 59 -10.86 13.97 41.80
N ILE A 60 -9.68 14.34 41.30
CA ILE A 60 -8.47 14.53 42.09
C ILE A 60 -8.23 16.04 42.06
N GLU A 61 -8.32 16.71 43.20
CA GLU A 61 -8.15 18.15 43.27
C GLU A 61 -6.73 18.59 42.94
N ASP A 62 -6.58 19.78 42.37
CA ASP A 62 -5.28 20.34 42.03
C ASP A 62 -4.39 20.46 43.27
N GLY A 63 -3.12 20.06 43.14
CA GLY A 63 -2.22 19.97 44.28
C GLY A 63 -2.54 18.82 45.27
N ALA A 64 -3.25 17.77 44.86
CA ALA A 64 -3.39 16.56 45.69
C ALA A 64 -2.04 15.87 45.98
N PHE A 65 -1.07 15.98 45.06
CA PHE A 65 0.28 15.42 45.18
C PHE A 65 1.32 16.55 45.34
N ARG A 66 1.96 16.66 46.51
CA ARG A 66 2.90 17.75 46.81
C ARG A 66 4.13 17.27 47.58
N ASN A 67 5.30 17.80 47.21
CA ASN A 67 6.55 17.61 47.94
C ASN A 67 6.86 16.12 48.24
N LEU A 68 7.01 15.32 47.20
CA LEU A 68 7.26 13.88 47.27
C LEU A 68 8.65 13.56 46.70
N PRO A 69 9.74 13.87 47.42
CA PRO A 69 11.10 13.87 46.88
C PRO A 69 11.64 12.49 46.50
N ARG A 70 11.09 11.41 47.09
CA ARG A 70 11.51 10.02 46.83
C ARG A 70 10.51 9.22 45.97
N LEU A 71 9.47 9.87 45.45
CA LEU A 71 8.46 9.18 44.66
C LEU A 71 9.10 8.70 43.34
N LYS A 72 9.05 7.40 43.09
CA LYS A 72 9.55 6.74 41.88
C LYS A 72 8.43 6.29 40.95
N TYR A 73 7.29 5.92 41.51
CA TYR A 73 6.20 5.32 40.76
C TYR A 73 4.84 5.88 41.19
N LEU A 74 4.11 6.45 40.23
CA LEU A 74 2.74 6.90 40.42
C LEU A 74 1.85 6.21 39.39
N SER A 75 0.89 5.41 39.87
CA SER A 75 -0.07 4.69 39.03
C SER A 75 -1.49 5.14 39.35
N ILE A 76 -2.23 5.60 38.34
CA ILE A 76 -3.65 5.95 38.43
C ILE A 76 -4.39 5.22 37.31
N CYS A 77 -5.02 4.11 37.67
CA CYS A 77 -5.58 3.19 36.69
C CYS A 77 -7.03 2.78 36.97
N ASN A 78 -7.81 2.69 35.89
CA ASN A 78 -9.23 2.30 35.92
C ASN A 78 -10.05 3.15 36.90
N THR A 79 -9.99 4.47 36.72
CA THR A 79 -10.71 5.45 37.54
C THR A 79 -11.76 6.21 36.71
N GLY A 80 -12.65 6.93 37.39
CA GLY A 80 -13.71 7.73 36.77
C GLY A 80 -13.30 9.16 36.41
N ILE A 81 -12.03 9.52 36.57
CA ILE A 81 -11.55 10.90 36.44
C ILE A 81 -11.71 11.42 35.01
N ARG A 82 -12.09 12.70 34.91
CA ARG A 82 -12.34 13.38 33.63
C ARG A 82 -11.24 14.36 33.24
N GLN A 83 -10.52 14.87 34.23
CA GLN A 83 -9.47 15.86 34.06
C GLN A 83 -8.11 15.21 34.30
N PHE A 84 -7.10 15.70 33.60
CA PHE A 84 -5.72 15.29 33.84
C PHE A 84 -5.31 15.77 35.25
N PRO A 85 -4.75 14.89 36.11
CA PRO A 85 -4.38 15.26 37.48
C PRO A 85 -3.26 16.31 37.49
N ASP A 86 -3.29 17.25 38.42
CA ASP A 86 -2.16 18.16 38.63
C ASP A 86 -0.97 17.41 39.25
N LEU A 87 0.10 17.28 38.47
CA LEU A 87 1.35 16.63 38.88
C LEU A 87 2.48 17.64 39.08
N THR A 88 2.20 18.94 38.93
CA THR A 88 3.25 19.97 38.81
C THR A 88 4.01 20.25 40.10
N GLN A 89 3.49 19.77 41.24
CA GLN A 89 4.00 20.04 42.57
C GLN A 89 4.66 18.81 43.25
N ILE A 90 4.91 17.73 42.50
CA ILE A 90 5.51 16.50 43.04
C ILE A 90 6.99 16.72 43.43
N PHE A 91 7.79 17.35 42.57
CA PHE A 91 9.21 17.65 42.78
C PHE A 91 10.07 16.44 43.24
N SER A 92 9.90 15.29 42.58
CA SER A 92 10.71 14.09 42.84
C SER A 92 12.17 14.28 42.41
N LEU A 93 13.09 13.81 43.25
CA LEU A 93 14.54 13.85 43.06
C LEU A 93 15.11 12.51 42.56
N GLU A 94 14.25 11.52 42.30
CA GLU A 94 14.68 10.20 41.88
C GLU A 94 15.18 10.18 40.44
N ALA A 95 16.22 9.39 40.16
CA ALA A 95 16.86 9.38 38.85
C ALA A 95 15.94 8.83 37.74
N HIS A 96 15.03 7.92 38.09
CA HIS A 96 14.09 7.30 37.16
C HIS A 96 12.69 7.35 37.77
N PHE A 97 11.81 8.12 37.15
CA PHE A 97 10.41 8.27 37.56
C PHE A 97 9.48 7.65 36.52
N ILE A 98 8.56 6.80 36.96
CA ILE A 98 7.56 6.15 36.12
C ILE A 98 6.18 6.69 36.49
N LEU A 99 5.52 7.33 35.52
CA LEU A 99 4.11 7.69 35.62
C LEU A 99 3.28 6.71 34.78
N GLU A 100 2.29 6.11 35.40
CA GLU A 100 1.35 5.21 34.73
C GLU A 100 -0.09 5.73 34.87
N LEU A 101 -0.66 6.17 33.76
CA LEU A 101 -2.08 6.50 33.66
C LEU A 101 -2.70 5.51 32.69
N CYS A 102 -3.61 4.66 33.18
CA CYS A 102 -4.20 3.62 32.34
C CYS A 102 -5.70 3.41 32.55
N ASP A 103 -6.42 3.00 31.51
CA ASP A 103 -7.86 2.71 31.56
C ASP A 103 -8.74 3.88 32.10
N ASN A 104 -8.29 5.14 32.00
CA ASN A 104 -9.07 6.31 32.36
C ASN A 104 -9.85 6.84 31.15
N LEU A 105 -10.95 6.15 30.82
CA LEU A 105 -11.69 6.34 29.56
C LEU A 105 -12.38 7.71 29.41
N ARG A 106 -12.54 8.46 30.49
CA ARG A 106 -13.20 9.79 30.48
C ARG A 106 -12.22 10.96 30.41
N MET A 107 -10.92 10.69 30.47
CA MET A 107 -9.87 11.70 30.37
C MET A 107 -9.53 11.91 28.89
N THR A 108 -9.90 13.06 28.33
CA THR A 108 -9.87 13.28 26.88
C THR A 108 -8.68 14.09 26.38
N THR A 109 -7.97 14.83 27.24
CA THR A 109 -6.89 15.72 26.80
C THR A 109 -5.70 15.70 27.73
N ILE A 110 -4.49 15.84 27.17
CA ILE A 110 -3.29 16.18 27.94
C ILE A 110 -3.04 17.69 27.82
N PRO A 111 -3.10 18.45 28.92
CA PRO A 111 -2.95 19.90 28.89
C PRO A 111 -1.49 20.33 28.70
N GLN A 112 -1.28 21.63 28.49
CA GLN A 112 0.04 22.22 28.35
C GLN A 112 0.82 22.13 29.67
N ASN A 113 2.12 21.84 29.61
CA ASN A 113 3.02 21.73 30.77
C ASN A 113 2.54 20.73 31.86
N ALA A 114 1.74 19.72 31.49
CA ALA A 114 1.09 18.79 32.43
C ALA A 114 2.08 18.06 33.36
N PHE A 115 3.31 17.87 32.90
CA PHE A 115 4.35 17.09 33.57
C PHE A 115 5.46 17.96 34.18
N ARG A 116 5.35 19.29 34.07
CA ARG A 116 6.39 20.21 34.52
C ARG A 116 6.49 20.22 36.03
N GLY A 117 7.68 20.02 36.59
CA GLY A 117 7.90 20.01 38.04
C GLY A 117 7.71 18.64 38.69
N MET A 118 7.42 17.58 37.92
CA MET A 118 7.40 16.21 38.44
C MET A 118 8.79 15.69 38.78
N ASN A 119 9.69 15.69 37.79
CA ASN A 119 11.04 15.15 37.89
C ASN A 119 11.95 15.84 36.84
N ASN A 120 13.20 16.11 37.22
CA ASN A 120 14.17 16.80 36.37
C ASN A 120 15.24 15.87 35.77
N GLU A 121 15.13 14.55 35.97
CA GLU A 121 16.12 13.55 35.54
C GLU A 121 15.64 12.68 34.39
N SER A 122 14.91 11.59 34.62
CA SER A 122 14.45 10.69 33.56
C SER A 122 13.02 10.23 33.82
N LEU A 123 12.16 10.46 32.83
CA LEU A 123 10.74 10.17 32.90
C LEU A 123 10.34 9.08 31.91
N THR A 124 9.65 8.07 32.43
CA THR A 124 8.94 7.05 31.65
C THR A 124 7.44 7.29 31.82
N LEU A 125 6.78 7.71 30.74
CA LEU A 125 5.35 8.00 30.71
C LEU A 125 4.59 6.86 30.05
N LYS A 126 3.87 6.07 30.85
CA LYS A 126 2.98 4.99 30.41
C LYS A 126 1.55 5.49 30.41
N LEU A 127 1.08 5.99 29.27
CA LEU A 127 -0.20 6.68 29.09
C LEU A 127 -1.11 5.88 28.15
N TYR A 128 -1.41 4.62 28.48
CA TYR A 128 -2.06 3.70 27.55
C TYR A 128 -3.53 3.41 27.91
N LYS A 129 -4.36 3.05 26.92
CA LYS A 129 -5.80 2.72 27.09
C LYS A 129 -6.65 3.82 27.76
N ASN A 130 -6.28 5.09 27.63
CA ASN A 130 -7.09 6.20 28.13
C ASN A 130 -8.07 6.72 27.07
N GLY A 131 -8.92 7.67 27.47
CA GLY A 131 -9.86 8.34 26.59
C GLY A 131 -9.28 9.48 25.76
N PHE A 132 -7.96 9.62 25.65
CA PHE A 132 -7.32 10.77 25.02
C PHE A 132 -7.75 10.93 23.56
N GLU A 133 -8.09 12.16 23.19
CA GLU A 133 -8.44 12.61 21.84
C GLU A 133 -7.37 13.56 21.28
N ASP A 134 -6.83 14.44 22.14
CA ASP A 134 -5.89 15.51 21.78
C ASP A 134 -4.77 15.69 22.83
N ILE A 135 -3.55 15.92 22.36
CA ILE A 135 -2.39 16.32 23.16
C ILE A 135 -1.99 17.73 22.74
N HIS A 136 -2.17 18.69 23.66
CA HIS A 136 -1.94 20.10 23.39
C HIS A 136 -0.45 20.43 23.15
N SER A 137 -0.21 21.58 22.52
CA SER A 137 1.13 22.14 22.33
C SER A 137 1.88 22.31 23.67
N HIS A 138 3.18 22.02 23.70
CA HIS A 138 4.02 22.10 24.91
C HIS A 138 3.53 21.23 26.08
N ALA A 139 2.76 20.17 25.83
CA ALA A 139 2.31 19.24 26.88
C ALA A 139 3.48 18.65 27.68
N PHE A 140 4.59 18.32 27.01
CA PHE A 140 5.78 17.70 27.61
C PHE A 140 6.91 18.70 27.89
N ASN A 141 6.63 20.00 27.85
CA ASN A 141 7.66 21.03 28.01
C ASN A 141 8.37 20.96 29.37
N GLY A 142 9.71 21.06 29.35
CA GLY A 142 10.55 21.01 30.55
C GLY A 142 10.73 19.62 31.14
N THR A 143 10.49 18.57 30.35
CA THR A 143 10.68 17.17 30.76
C THR A 143 11.84 16.50 30.04
N LYS A 144 12.44 15.50 30.69
CA LYS A 144 13.43 14.61 30.09
C LYS A 144 12.82 13.22 29.96
N LEU A 145 12.38 12.87 28.75
CA LEU A 145 11.64 11.64 28.47
C LEU A 145 12.60 10.53 28.02
N ASN A 146 12.56 9.39 28.69
CA ASN A 146 13.15 8.15 28.19
C ASN A 146 12.15 7.42 27.29
N GLN A 147 10.94 7.18 27.81
CA GLN A 147 9.88 6.48 27.06
C GLN A 147 8.55 7.23 27.14
N LEU A 148 7.86 7.30 26.00
CA LEU A 148 6.49 7.81 25.88
C LEU A 148 5.61 6.74 25.22
N ILE A 149 4.77 6.10 26.02
CA ILE A 149 3.88 5.03 25.59
C ILE A 149 2.45 5.55 25.58
N LEU A 150 1.91 5.80 24.39
CA LEU A 150 0.55 6.26 24.09
C LEU A 150 -0.32 5.14 23.48
N LYS A 151 0.08 3.89 23.69
CA LYS A 151 -0.56 2.70 23.13
C LYS A 151 -2.05 2.59 23.49
N ASP A 152 -2.85 2.04 22.57
CA ASP A 152 -4.27 1.71 22.76
C ASP A 152 -5.18 2.91 23.12
N ASN A 153 -4.73 4.15 22.94
CA ASN A 153 -5.59 5.34 22.97
C ASN A 153 -6.36 5.45 21.65
N LYS A 154 -7.42 4.66 21.51
CA LYS A 154 -8.16 4.49 20.26
C LYS A 154 -8.78 5.76 19.69
N ASN A 155 -9.02 6.77 20.54
CA ASN A 155 -9.61 8.03 20.13
C ASN A 155 -8.58 9.14 19.89
N LEU A 156 -7.28 8.88 20.14
CA LEU A 156 -6.23 9.89 20.02
C LEU A 156 -6.01 10.19 18.54
N ARG A 157 -6.41 11.38 18.10
CA ARG A 157 -6.33 11.81 16.70
C ARG A 157 -5.22 12.80 16.45
N TRP A 158 -4.91 13.64 17.44
CA TRP A 158 -3.98 14.74 17.29
C TRP A 158 -2.93 14.77 18.39
N ILE A 159 -1.69 14.91 17.95
CA ILE A 159 -0.58 15.37 18.76
C ILE A 159 -0.13 16.67 18.10
N HIS A 160 -0.33 17.79 18.79
CA HIS A 160 0.05 19.09 18.26
C HIS A 160 1.54 19.11 17.87
N ASN A 161 1.88 19.81 16.79
CA ASN A 161 3.26 19.85 16.26
C ASN A 161 4.32 20.27 17.29
N ASP A 162 3.95 21.13 18.24
CA ASP A 162 4.82 21.63 19.30
C ASP A 162 4.63 20.89 20.63
N ALA A 163 3.93 19.75 20.67
CA ALA A 163 3.65 19.01 21.91
C ALA A 163 4.93 18.60 22.66
N LEU A 164 5.95 18.17 21.91
CA LEU A 164 7.28 17.77 22.41
C LEU A 164 8.28 18.94 22.48
N ARG A 165 7.86 20.18 22.19
CA ARG A 165 8.77 21.32 22.20
C ARG A 165 9.20 21.65 23.63
N GLY A 166 10.51 21.71 23.85
CA GLY A 166 11.09 21.92 25.18
C GLY A 166 11.21 20.65 26.03
N ALA A 167 10.84 19.48 25.48
CA ALA A 167 11.20 18.18 26.04
C ALA A 167 12.56 17.73 25.46
N THR A 168 13.32 16.94 26.22
CA THR A 168 14.44 16.15 25.68
C THR A 168 14.03 14.68 25.61
N GLY A 169 14.35 13.99 24.52
CA GLY A 169 13.74 12.69 24.21
C GLY A 169 12.39 12.83 23.50
N PRO A 170 11.54 11.79 23.45
CA PRO A 170 11.75 10.45 24.01
C PRO A 170 12.71 9.58 23.19
N ASP A 171 13.37 8.62 23.82
CA ASP A 171 14.15 7.58 23.13
C ASP A 171 13.22 6.51 22.53
N VAL A 172 12.13 6.18 23.23
CA VAL A 172 11.10 5.23 22.77
C VAL A 172 9.75 5.93 22.66
N LEU A 173 9.14 5.89 21.47
CA LEU A 173 7.79 6.36 21.22
C LEU A 173 6.90 5.20 20.74
N ASP A 174 5.91 4.84 21.55
CA ASP A 174 4.89 3.85 21.18
C ASP A 174 3.52 4.53 21.03
N ILE A 175 3.03 4.59 19.80
CA ILE A 175 1.72 5.12 19.41
C ILE A 175 0.85 4.02 18.78
N SER A 176 1.10 2.75 19.11
CA SER A 176 0.36 1.62 18.59
C SER A 176 -1.13 1.66 18.97
N SER A 177 -1.99 1.17 18.07
CA SER A 177 -3.45 1.14 18.26
C SER A 177 -4.07 2.51 18.54
N THR A 178 -3.53 3.58 17.94
CA THR A 178 -4.09 4.94 18.02
C THR A 178 -4.77 5.35 16.72
N ALA A 179 -5.60 6.40 16.77
CA ALA A 179 -6.23 6.99 15.59
C ALA A 179 -5.45 8.19 15.04
N LEU A 180 -4.15 8.28 15.35
CA LEU A 180 -3.31 9.42 15.01
C LEU A 180 -3.18 9.58 13.49
N GLU A 181 -3.46 10.77 12.96
CA GLU A 181 -3.38 11.03 11.53
C GLU A 181 -1.95 11.39 11.06
N SER A 182 -1.18 12.04 11.93
CA SER A 182 0.20 12.47 11.67
C SER A 182 1.03 12.57 12.94
N LEU A 183 2.32 12.30 12.83
CA LEU A 183 3.31 12.56 13.89
C LEU A 183 3.65 14.07 14.00
N PRO A 184 4.07 14.57 15.18
CA PRO A 184 4.46 15.96 15.35
C PRO A 184 5.74 16.30 14.58
N SER A 185 5.88 17.56 14.16
CA SER A 185 7.03 18.01 13.35
C SER A 185 8.32 18.26 14.14
N TYR A 186 8.24 18.38 15.46
CA TYR A 186 9.35 18.68 16.37
C TYR A 186 9.48 17.61 17.45
N GLY A 187 10.70 17.44 17.98
CA GLY A 187 10.98 16.52 19.08
C GLY A 187 11.12 15.04 18.69
N LEU A 188 11.26 14.73 17.40
CA LEU A 188 11.47 13.36 16.90
C LEU A 188 12.95 12.96 16.76
N GLU A 189 13.88 13.92 16.91
CA GLU A 189 15.31 13.76 16.61
C GLU A 189 16.01 12.75 17.55
N ALA A 190 15.52 12.65 18.78
CA ALA A 190 16.05 11.76 19.81
C ALA A 190 15.48 10.33 19.73
N ILE A 191 14.40 10.11 18.97
CA ILE A 191 13.72 8.81 18.94
C ILE A 191 14.64 7.75 18.35
N GLN A 192 14.86 6.68 19.11
CA GLN A 192 15.60 5.49 18.73
C GLN A 192 14.65 4.36 18.31
N VAL A 193 13.51 4.22 19.00
CA VAL A 193 12.50 3.19 18.71
C VAL A 193 11.14 3.84 18.50
N LEU A 194 10.55 3.61 17.32
CA LEU A 194 9.20 4.05 16.97
C LEU A 194 8.28 2.84 16.77
N ASN A 195 7.25 2.70 17.59
CA ASN A 195 6.21 1.69 17.40
C ASN A 195 4.87 2.37 17.03
N ALA A 196 4.35 2.05 15.86
CA ALA A 196 3.09 2.51 15.33
C ALA A 196 2.30 1.34 14.69
N THR A 197 2.28 0.20 15.38
CA THR A 197 1.51 -0.99 14.97
C THR A 197 0.01 -0.76 15.14
N SER A 198 -0.81 -1.27 14.22
CA SER A 198 -2.28 -1.11 14.21
C SER A 198 -2.79 0.34 14.23
N SER A 199 -1.99 1.30 13.75
CA SER A 199 -2.32 2.72 13.67
C SER A 199 -2.67 3.11 12.22
N TYR A 200 -3.80 2.60 11.73
CA TYR A 200 -4.22 2.71 10.32
C TYR A 200 -4.57 4.15 9.86
N SER A 201 -4.83 5.07 10.79
CA SER A 201 -5.04 6.48 10.45
C SER A 201 -3.74 7.20 10.07
N LEU A 202 -2.58 6.67 10.51
CA LEU A 202 -1.28 7.25 10.25
C LEU A 202 -0.84 6.86 8.83
N LYS A 203 -1.31 7.61 7.83
CA LYS A 203 -1.02 7.31 6.41
C LYS A 203 0.29 7.89 5.94
N ARG A 204 0.75 8.98 6.58
CA ARG A 204 1.95 9.73 6.20
C ARG A 204 2.95 9.84 7.33
N LEU A 205 4.23 9.79 6.97
CA LEU A 205 5.33 10.09 7.86
C LEU A 205 5.90 11.49 7.59
N PRO A 206 6.41 12.18 8.64
CA PRO A 206 7.15 13.42 8.48
C PRO A 206 8.49 13.15 7.76
N PRO A 207 9.18 14.21 7.28
CA PRO A 207 10.46 14.08 6.59
C PRO A 207 11.48 13.28 7.40
N LEU A 208 12.22 12.41 6.72
CA LEU A 208 13.12 11.45 7.37
C LEU A 208 14.30 12.11 8.10
N ASP A 209 14.68 13.32 7.68
CA ASP A 209 15.71 14.14 8.34
C ASP A 209 15.40 14.41 9.82
N LYS A 210 14.12 14.27 10.22
CA LYS A 210 13.67 14.41 11.60
C LYS A 210 13.95 13.20 12.47
N PHE A 211 14.31 12.05 11.90
CA PHE A 211 14.59 10.79 12.60
C PHE A 211 16.10 10.47 12.59
N SER A 212 16.91 11.40 13.09
CA SER A 212 18.38 11.28 13.08
C SER A 212 18.90 10.06 13.84
N SER A 213 18.31 9.78 15.00
CA SER A 213 18.77 8.75 15.96
C SER A 213 18.02 7.42 15.86
N LEU A 214 17.09 7.29 14.91
CA LEU A 214 16.23 6.10 14.80
C LEU A 214 17.03 4.84 14.47
N LEU A 215 16.79 3.79 15.26
CA LEU A 215 17.40 2.45 15.17
C LEU A 215 16.37 1.37 14.84
N GLU A 216 15.13 1.52 15.31
CA GLU A 216 14.07 0.56 15.09
C GLU A 216 12.73 1.25 14.82
N ALA A 217 12.03 0.78 13.79
CA ALA A 217 10.67 1.23 13.45
C ALA A 217 9.75 0.03 13.23
N VAL A 218 8.72 -0.10 14.06
CA VAL A 218 7.68 -1.12 13.92
C VAL A 218 6.39 -0.41 13.51
N LEU A 219 6.04 -0.48 12.24
CA LEU A 219 4.99 0.32 11.61
C LEU A 219 3.80 -0.54 11.17
N THR A 220 2.71 0.11 10.80
CA THR A 220 1.52 -0.58 10.27
C THR A 220 1.65 -0.91 8.79
N TYR A 221 2.28 -0.02 8.00
CA TYR A 221 2.32 -0.13 6.55
C TYR A 221 3.73 -0.48 6.04
N PRO A 222 3.89 -1.53 5.21
CA PRO A 222 5.18 -1.88 4.61
C PRO A 222 5.79 -0.75 3.77
N SER A 223 4.94 0.08 3.14
CA SER A 223 5.39 1.21 2.31
C SER A 223 6.15 2.27 3.11
N HIS A 224 5.88 2.41 4.41
CA HIS A 224 6.62 3.35 5.26
C HIS A 224 8.07 2.90 5.46
N CYS A 225 8.33 1.59 5.54
CA CYS A 225 9.68 1.06 5.63
C CYS A 225 10.53 1.32 4.37
N CYS A 226 9.90 1.55 3.22
CA CYS A 226 10.60 1.97 2.01
C CYS A 226 11.30 3.32 2.16
N ALA A 227 10.75 4.24 2.96
CA ALA A 227 11.36 5.54 3.22
C ALA A 227 12.74 5.38 3.89
N PHE A 228 12.81 4.47 4.86
CA PHE A 228 14.00 4.20 5.66
C PHE A 228 15.07 3.38 4.94
N ARG A 229 14.74 2.73 3.81
CA ARG A 229 15.69 1.92 3.03
C ARG A 229 16.81 2.76 2.41
N ASN A 230 16.50 3.95 1.89
CA ASN A 230 17.51 4.84 1.31
C ASN A 230 18.41 5.45 2.39
N LEU A 231 17.82 5.79 3.55
CA LEU A 231 18.57 6.24 4.74
C LEU A 231 19.54 5.17 5.22
N ARG A 232 19.13 3.89 5.17
CA ARG A 232 19.99 2.74 5.46
C ARG A 232 21.16 2.69 4.50
N THR A 233 20.97 2.88 3.19
CA THR A 233 22.07 2.87 2.21
C THR A 233 23.04 4.04 2.40
N GLU A 234 22.56 5.25 2.68
CA GLU A 234 23.41 6.41 2.96
C GLU A 234 24.17 6.28 4.28
N LYS A 235 23.49 5.92 5.38
CA LYS A 235 24.13 5.65 6.67
C LYS A 235 25.12 4.50 6.57
N GLN A 236 24.81 3.46 5.79
CA GLN A 236 25.71 2.33 5.60
C GLN A 236 26.95 2.73 4.79
N ASN A 237 26.82 3.56 3.74
CA ASN A 237 27.95 4.10 2.99
C ASN A 237 28.81 5.06 3.85
N SER A 238 28.20 5.89 4.70
CA SER A 238 28.94 6.76 5.61
C SER A 238 29.62 5.96 6.72
N LEU A 239 28.94 4.97 7.30
CA LEU A 239 29.51 4.08 8.32
C LEU A 239 30.63 3.22 7.73
N LEU A 240 30.50 2.69 6.51
CA LEU A 240 31.59 1.99 5.81
C LEU A 240 32.83 2.86 5.61
N SER A 241 32.66 4.15 5.28
CA SER A 241 33.80 5.08 5.14
C SER A 241 34.50 5.40 6.48
N ILE A 242 33.75 5.38 7.58
CA ILE A 242 34.27 5.57 8.95
C ILE A 242 34.89 4.27 9.47
N PHE A 243 34.27 3.12 9.18
CA PHE A 243 34.76 1.80 9.53
C PHE A 243 36.05 1.44 8.78
N ASP A 244 36.26 1.89 7.54
CA ASP A 244 37.55 1.71 6.85
C ASP A 244 38.70 2.49 7.53
N ASN A 245 38.38 3.58 8.23
CA ASN A 245 39.36 4.32 9.05
C ASN A 245 39.52 3.71 10.44
N PHE A 246 38.44 3.29 11.09
CA PHE A 246 38.47 2.63 12.41
C PHE A 246 39.06 1.21 12.35
N SER A 247 38.84 0.47 11.27
CA SER A 247 39.46 -0.83 11.02
C SER A 247 40.98 -0.73 10.97
N LYS A 248 41.53 0.31 10.33
CA LYS A 248 42.97 0.59 10.34
C LYS A 248 43.50 0.94 11.73
N GLU A 249 42.68 1.56 12.56
CA GLU A 249 43.03 1.94 13.93
C GLU A 249 43.01 0.73 14.88
N CYS A 250 42.02 -0.17 14.75
CA CYS A 250 41.98 -1.48 15.42
C CYS A 250 43.14 -2.40 14.98
N GLU A 251 43.52 -2.38 13.70
CA GLU A 251 44.63 -3.18 13.19
C GLU A 251 46.00 -2.67 13.69
N SER A 252 46.10 -1.37 13.99
CA SER A 252 47.31 -0.75 14.56
C SER A 252 47.51 -1.05 16.05
N THR A 253 46.44 -1.36 16.78
CA THR A 253 46.52 -1.72 18.21
C THR A 253 46.96 -3.17 18.43
N MET A 254 46.83 -4.05 17.43
CA MET A 254 47.27 -5.46 17.49
C MET A 254 48.74 -5.70 17.12
N ARG A 255 49.53 -4.66 16.78
CA ARG A 255 50.98 -4.79 16.51
C ARG A 255 51.83 -4.11 17.59
N ARG A 256 51.82 -4.65 18.81
CA ARG A 256 52.94 -4.52 19.75
C ARG A 256 53.40 -5.93 20.15
N PRO A 257 54.64 -6.35 19.82
CA PRO A 257 55.12 -7.67 20.20
C PRO A 257 55.65 -7.63 21.64
N THR A 258 55.06 -8.43 22.53
CA THR A 258 55.73 -8.88 23.75
C THR A 258 56.69 -10.00 23.39
N ASN A 259 57.98 -9.71 23.48
CA ASN A 259 59.05 -10.70 23.51
C ASN A 259 59.00 -11.45 24.85
N GLU A 260 58.93 -12.78 24.84
CA GLU A 260 59.82 -13.69 25.61
C GLU A 260 59.47 -15.18 25.37
N ILE A 261 60.40 -15.88 24.69
CA ILE A 261 61.00 -17.22 24.97
C ILE A 261 60.06 -18.46 24.95
N LEU A 262 60.07 -19.24 23.84
CA LEU A 262 60.69 -20.58 23.62
C LEU A 262 59.85 -21.75 24.22
N ASP A 263 59.38 -22.78 23.50
CA ASP A 263 60.16 -23.67 22.64
C ASP A 263 59.27 -24.60 21.74
N ASN A 264 59.74 -24.77 20.50
CA ASN A 264 59.64 -25.85 19.49
C ASN A 264 58.46 -26.85 19.39
N SER A 265 57.86 -26.92 18.18
CA SER A 265 57.92 -28.12 17.29
C SER A 265 57.14 -27.96 15.96
N TYR A 266 57.89 -27.70 14.88
CA TYR A 266 57.75 -28.15 13.46
C TYR A 266 56.49 -27.91 12.58
N ASN A 267 56.72 -27.04 11.58
CA ASN A 267 56.51 -27.14 10.12
C ASN A 267 55.10 -27.19 9.47
N THR A 268 54.64 -26.00 9.08
CA THR A 268 54.42 -25.48 7.70
C THR A 268 53.82 -26.38 6.60
N SER A 269 52.60 -26.03 6.14
CA SER A 269 52.32 -25.65 4.75
C SER A 269 50.99 -24.85 4.72
N LEU A 270 51.00 -23.62 4.20
CA LEU A 270 50.30 -23.17 2.96
C LEU A 270 48.78 -23.44 3.05
N TRP A 271 47.87 -22.48 2.97
CA TRP A 271 47.34 -21.95 1.70
C TRP A 271 46.56 -20.64 1.94
N SER A 272 46.77 -19.75 0.96
CA SER A 272 45.94 -18.64 0.48
C SER A 272 44.49 -18.50 0.94
N ALA A 273 44.12 -17.22 1.05
CA ALA A 273 42.80 -16.62 0.93
C ALA A 273 41.74 -17.42 0.16
N GLU A 274 40.56 -17.53 0.76
CA GLU A 274 39.32 -17.70 0.02
C GLU A 274 38.19 -16.85 0.64
N LYS A 275 37.55 -16.09 -0.25
CA LYS A 275 36.47 -15.14 -0.02
C LYS A 275 35.20 -15.83 -0.52
N SER A 276 34.25 -16.14 0.35
CA SER A 276 33.02 -16.83 -0.05
C SER A 276 31.74 -16.14 0.43
N THR A 277 31.13 -15.51 -0.56
CA THR A 277 29.74 -15.17 -0.82
C THR A 277 28.67 -16.12 -0.26
N TYR A 278 27.54 -15.52 0.12
CA TYR A 278 26.21 -16.08 0.45
C TYR A 278 25.72 -17.27 -0.39
N LEU A 279 24.98 -18.18 0.25
CA LEU A 279 23.93 -18.99 -0.39
C LEU A 279 22.79 -19.33 0.60
N PHE A 280 21.56 -19.20 0.12
CA PHE A 280 20.31 -19.63 0.75
C PHE A 280 20.15 -21.16 0.77
N ALA A 281 19.41 -21.69 1.74
CA ALA A 281 18.62 -22.92 1.59
C ALA A 281 17.39 -22.93 2.51
N THR A 282 16.27 -23.35 1.93
CA THR A 282 14.93 -23.65 2.48
C THR A 282 14.99 -25.01 3.24
N ASP A 283 14.04 -25.51 4.04
CA ASP A 283 12.56 -25.56 4.06
C ASP A 283 12.08 -26.14 5.43
N GLU A 284 10.76 -26.11 5.62
CA GLU A 284 9.91 -27.08 6.36
C GLU A 284 9.39 -26.79 7.79
N GLU A 285 8.16 -27.30 7.96
CA GLU A 285 7.03 -26.88 8.80
C GLU A 285 7.12 -27.25 10.28
N THR A 286 6.52 -26.42 11.16
CA THR A 286 5.45 -26.79 12.12
C THR A 286 5.13 -25.62 13.09
N SER A 287 3.85 -25.26 13.19
CA SER A 287 3.26 -24.56 14.35
C SER A 287 2.72 -25.61 15.34
N PRO A 288 2.39 -25.34 16.64
CA PRO A 288 1.85 -24.06 17.13
C PRO A 288 2.13 -23.65 18.62
N TYR A 289 1.79 -22.39 18.94
CA TYR A 289 1.56 -21.79 20.28
C TYR A 289 2.66 -21.83 21.37
N SER A 290 3.12 -20.65 21.81
CA SER A 290 3.16 -20.30 23.24
C SER A 290 3.35 -18.79 23.44
N TYR A 291 2.48 -18.20 24.27
CA TYR A 291 2.51 -16.83 24.77
C TYR A 291 2.87 -16.94 26.25
N SER A 292 4.03 -16.42 26.68
CA SER A 292 4.49 -16.11 28.06
C SER A 292 6.03 -16.15 28.08
N ALA A 293 6.81 -15.32 28.74
CA ALA A 293 6.55 -14.49 29.90
C ALA A 293 7.52 -13.29 29.93
N ILE A 294 7.02 -12.22 30.52
CA ILE A 294 7.70 -11.01 30.98
C ILE A 294 8.18 -11.32 32.41
N PHE A 295 9.48 -11.09 32.64
CA PHE A 295 10.19 -10.87 33.91
C PHE A 295 10.19 -12.01 34.96
N ASP A 296 11.39 -12.52 35.22
CA ASP A 296 11.77 -12.97 36.56
C ASP A 296 13.16 -12.39 36.86
N ASP A 297 13.24 -11.60 37.93
CA ASP A 297 14.46 -11.02 38.49
C ASP A 297 15.00 -12.00 39.53
N SER A 298 16.18 -12.60 39.31
CA SER A 298 17.16 -12.87 40.38
C SER A 298 18.45 -13.51 39.86
N GLU A 299 19.57 -12.95 40.34
CA GLU A 299 20.90 -13.56 40.52
C GLU A 299 21.86 -13.68 39.33
N MET A 300 22.69 -12.63 39.20
CA MET A 300 24.16 -12.65 39.11
C MET A 300 24.84 -13.87 38.45
N THR A 301 25.20 -13.70 37.17
CA THR A 301 26.46 -14.23 36.63
C THR A 301 27.16 -13.14 35.85
N ASP A 302 28.25 -12.65 36.45
CA ASP A 302 29.34 -11.92 35.80
C ASP A 302 29.97 -12.81 34.71
N PHE A 303 30.47 -12.18 33.64
CA PHE A 303 31.09 -12.76 32.42
C PHE A 303 30.18 -13.08 31.22
N ASP A 304 29.94 -12.06 30.38
CA ASP A 304 30.29 -12.04 28.95
C ASP A 304 30.01 -10.64 28.38
N PHE A 305 30.86 -9.68 28.76
CA PHE A 305 30.72 -8.27 28.36
C PHE A 305 31.83 -7.84 27.40
N GLU A 306 32.10 -8.61 26.34
CA GLU A 306 33.07 -8.15 25.33
C GLU A 306 32.94 -8.83 23.96
N TYR A 307 31.76 -8.85 23.34
CA TYR A 307 31.67 -9.26 21.92
C TYR A 307 30.59 -8.58 21.05
N ASP A 308 30.00 -7.46 21.47
CA ASP A 308 28.91 -6.82 20.70
C ASP A 308 29.19 -5.39 20.21
N PHE A 309 30.41 -4.86 20.41
CA PHE A 309 30.72 -3.46 20.10
C PHE A 309 31.11 -3.15 18.65
N CYS A 310 31.12 -4.15 17.75
CA CYS A 310 31.55 -3.98 16.36
C CYS A 310 30.52 -4.44 15.32
N GLN A 311 29.23 -4.39 15.64
CA GLN A 311 28.19 -4.43 14.61
C GLN A 311 27.57 -3.04 14.47
N PRO A 312 27.60 -2.41 13.27
CA PRO A 312 26.81 -1.20 13.07
C PRO A 312 25.35 -1.55 13.36
N LYS A 313 24.73 -0.89 14.34
CA LYS A 313 23.28 -1.02 14.58
C LYS A 313 22.56 -0.46 13.35
N ILE A 314 22.18 -1.37 12.46
CA ILE A 314 21.47 -1.06 11.24
C ILE A 314 20.03 -0.73 11.61
N LEU A 315 19.49 0.36 11.04
CA LEU A 315 18.07 0.70 11.17
C LEU A 315 17.20 -0.47 10.69
N THR A 316 16.45 -1.05 11.61
CA THR A 316 15.51 -2.15 11.35
C THR A 316 14.10 -1.58 11.21
N CYS A 317 13.39 -1.91 10.13
CA CYS A 317 12.01 -1.49 9.93
C CYS A 317 11.12 -2.68 9.59
N THR A 318 9.99 -2.81 10.27
CA THR A 318 9.00 -3.87 10.05
C THR A 318 7.59 -3.27 9.90
N PRO A 319 6.69 -3.87 9.10
CA PRO A 319 6.87 -5.05 8.25
C PRO A 319 7.74 -4.77 7.01
N GLU A 320 8.45 -5.80 6.54
CA GLU A 320 9.25 -5.69 5.33
C GLU A 320 8.35 -5.47 4.09
N PRO A 321 8.80 -4.66 3.11
CA PRO A 321 8.10 -4.49 1.84
C PRO A 321 7.88 -5.83 1.13
N ASP A 322 6.66 -6.04 0.63
CA ASP A 322 6.27 -7.28 -0.02
C ASP A 322 6.48 -7.21 -1.55
N ALA A 323 6.31 -8.36 -2.22
CA ALA A 323 6.42 -8.42 -3.67
C ALA A 323 5.38 -7.55 -4.37
N PHE A 324 4.21 -7.29 -3.75
CA PHE A 324 3.11 -6.53 -4.35
C PHE A 324 3.28 -5.01 -4.22
N ASN A 325 4.04 -4.54 -3.23
CA ASN A 325 4.37 -3.13 -3.02
C ASN A 325 5.89 -2.93 -2.83
N PRO A 326 6.69 -3.17 -3.89
CA PRO A 326 8.13 -2.89 -3.83
C PRO A 326 8.36 -1.39 -3.63
N CYS A 327 9.47 -1.04 -2.97
CA CYS A 327 9.91 0.34 -2.72
C CYS A 327 10.33 1.11 -3.97
N GLU A 328 9.38 1.26 -4.89
CA GLU A 328 9.49 1.85 -6.22
C GLU A 328 8.24 2.69 -6.47
N ASP A 329 8.35 3.66 -7.36
CA ASP A 329 7.17 4.37 -7.87
C ASP A 329 6.25 3.41 -8.67
N ILE A 330 5.01 3.85 -8.92
CA ILE A 330 3.95 3.04 -9.58
C ILE A 330 4.47 2.36 -10.85
N LEU A 331 5.15 3.11 -11.74
CA LEU A 331 5.71 2.57 -12.99
C LEU A 331 7.17 2.11 -12.86
N GLY A 332 7.89 2.52 -11.82
CA GLY A 332 9.27 2.13 -11.51
C GLY A 332 10.35 2.68 -12.46
N TYR A 333 10.15 2.58 -13.78
CA TYR A 333 11.16 2.91 -14.79
C TYR A 333 10.84 4.19 -15.58
N SER A 334 11.84 5.04 -15.78
CA SER A 334 11.70 6.30 -16.54
C SER A 334 11.27 6.08 -18.00
N PHE A 335 11.72 5.02 -18.66
CA PHE A 335 11.30 4.73 -20.04
C PHE A 335 9.82 4.32 -20.12
N LEU A 336 9.31 3.60 -19.12
CA LEU A 336 7.89 3.24 -19.05
C LEU A 336 7.00 4.46 -18.87
N ARG A 337 7.45 5.46 -18.10
CA ARG A 337 6.75 6.75 -17.95
C ARG A 337 6.60 7.48 -19.29
N VAL A 338 7.65 7.54 -20.10
CA VAL A 338 7.57 8.18 -21.42
C VAL A 338 6.62 7.40 -22.33
N LEU A 339 6.72 6.07 -22.30
CA LEU A 339 5.96 5.20 -23.18
C LEU A 339 4.45 5.18 -22.85
N ILE A 340 4.08 5.15 -21.57
CA ILE A 340 2.66 5.12 -21.17
C ILE A 340 1.93 6.37 -21.64
N TRP A 341 2.55 7.56 -21.57
CA TRP A 341 1.97 8.80 -22.08
C TRP A 341 1.74 8.73 -23.59
N PHE A 342 2.69 8.18 -24.34
CA PHE A 342 2.54 8.00 -25.78
C PHE A 342 1.42 7.02 -26.13
N ILE A 343 1.43 5.83 -25.53
CA ILE A 343 0.41 4.79 -25.77
C ILE A 343 -0.99 5.32 -25.40
N ASN A 344 -1.10 6.02 -24.28
CA ASN A 344 -2.34 6.59 -23.79
C ASN A 344 -2.97 7.57 -24.77
N ILE A 345 -2.20 8.57 -25.23
CA ILE A 345 -2.68 9.57 -26.18
C ILE A 345 -3.18 8.89 -27.46
N LEU A 346 -2.45 7.89 -27.96
CA LEU A 346 -2.87 7.13 -29.13
C LEU A 346 -4.14 6.32 -28.89
N ALA A 347 -4.26 5.63 -27.74
CA ALA A 347 -5.42 4.84 -27.39
C ALA A 347 -6.68 5.71 -27.27
N ILE A 348 -6.61 6.83 -26.55
CA ILE A 348 -7.74 7.75 -26.36
C ILE A 348 -8.12 8.40 -27.69
N ALA A 349 -7.16 9.04 -28.39
CA ALA A 349 -7.45 9.77 -29.62
C ALA A 349 -7.92 8.84 -30.75
N GLY A 350 -7.27 7.68 -30.89
CA GLY A 350 -7.59 6.68 -31.90
C GLY A 350 -8.99 6.11 -31.72
N ASN A 351 -9.30 5.61 -30.52
CA ASN A 351 -10.61 5.00 -30.26
C ASN A 351 -11.75 6.02 -30.23
N PHE A 352 -11.49 7.24 -29.72
CA PHE A 352 -12.46 8.33 -29.81
C PHE A 352 -12.78 8.69 -31.27
N THR A 353 -11.75 8.76 -32.13
CA THR A 353 -11.93 9.02 -33.56
C THR A 353 -12.74 7.91 -34.23
N VAL A 354 -12.47 6.64 -33.91
CA VAL A 354 -13.24 5.50 -34.43
C VAL A 354 -14.71 5.60 -34.02
N LEU A 355 -14.99 5.86 -32.75
CA LEU A 355 -16.35 6.07 -32.24
C LEU A 355 -17.05 7.22 -32.97
N LEU A 356 -16.38 8.37 -33.10
CA LEU A 356 -16.91 9.54 -33.78
C LEU A 356 -17.26 9.22 -35.24
N VAL A 357 -16.35 8.59 -35.98
CA VAL A 357 -16.57 8.22 -37.39
C VAL A 357 -17.73 7.24 -37.53
N LEU A 358 -17.81 6.21 -36.67
CA LEU A 358 -18.84 5.18 -36.78
C LEU A 358 -20.23 5.70 -36.38
N VAL A 359 -20.31 6.59 -35.37
CA VAL A 359 -21.58 7.18 -34.90
C VAL A 359 -22.08 8.28 -35.85
N THR A 360 -21.19 9.09 -36.42
CA THR A 360 -21.56 10.19 -37.34
C THR A 360 -21.77 9.74 -38.79
N SER A 361 -21.46 8.48 -39.10
CA SER A 361 -21.64 7.91 -40.43
C SER A 361 -23.14 7.80 -40.78
N HIS A 362 -23.54 8.37 -41.92
CA HIS A 362 -24.92 8.27 -42.43
C HIS A 362 -25.27 6.88 -43.00
N TYR A 363 -24.35 5.92 -42.97
CA TYR A 363 -24.56 4.57 -43.50
C TYR A 363 -25.28 3.68 -42.47
N LYS A 364 -26.03 2.67 -42.96
CA LYS A 364 -26.76 1.73 -42.08
C LYS A 364 -25.81 1.01 -41.11
N LEU A 365 -26.19 0.96 -39.83
CA LEU A 365 -25.52 0.19 -38.78
C LEU A 365 -25.60 -1.31 -39.09
N THR A 366 -24.49 -1.86 -39.58
CA THR A 366 -24.30 -3.30 -39.76
C THR A 366 -23.77 -3.93 -38.47
N VAL A 367 -24.04 -5.22 -38.22
CA VAL A 367 -23.57 -5.94 -37.01
C VAL A 367 -22.08 -5.74 -36.73
N PRO A 368 -21.15 -5.89 -37.71
CA PRO A 368 -19.72 -5.68 -37.42
C PRO A 368 -19.36 -4.25 -37.05
N ARG A 369 -20.10 -3.24 -37.56
CA ARG A 369 -19.90 -1.83 -37.18
C ARG A 369 -20.37 -1.58 -35.75
N PHE A 370 -21.50 -2.16 -35.37
CA PHE A 370 -22.00 -2.11 -34.00
C PHE A 370 -21.02 -2.75 -33.01
N LEU A 371 -20.46 -3.92 -33.33
CA LEU A 371 -19.46 -4.57 -32.48
C LEU A 371 -18.16 -3.77 -32.41
N MET A 372 -17.68 -3.20 -33.53
CA MET A 372 -16.51 -2.30 -33.52
C MET A 372 -16.72 -1.06 -32.65
N CYS A 373 -17.94 -0.48 -32.60
CA CYS A 373 -18.22 0.61 -31.67
C CYS A 373 -18.06 0.19 -30.20
N ASN A 374 -18.57 -1.00 -29.83
CA ASN A 374 -18.44 -1.49 -28.46
C ASN A 374 -16.96 -1.75 -28.09
N LEU A 375 -16.19 -2.32 -29.02
CA LEU A 375 -14.76 -2.58 -28.80
C LEU A 375 -13.97 -1.27 -28.63
N SER A 376 -14.19 -0.28 -29.50
CA SER A 376 -13.57 1.04 -29.36
C SER A 376 -14.01 1.78 -28.09
N PHE A 377 -15.23 1.55 -27.59
CA PHE A 377 -15.65 2.08 -26.29
C PHE A 377 -14.86 1.46 -25.13
N ALA A 378 -14.74 0.13 -25.12
CA ALA A 378 -13.95 -0.58 -24.10
C ALA A 378 -12.48 -0.12 -24.11
N ASP A 379 -11.87 -0.04 -25.29
CA ASP A 379 -10.48 0.42 -25.45
C ASP A 379 -10.29 1.91 -25.08
N PHE A 380 -11.30 2.75 -25.27
CA PHE A 380 -11.30 4.13 -24.78
C PHE A 380 -11.33 4.19 -23.25
N CYS A 381 -12.16 3.38 -22.59
CA CYS A 381 -12.17 3.24 -21.13
C CYS A 381 -10.82 2.75 -20.59
N MET A 382 -10.18 1.81 -21.28
CA MET A 382 -8.83 1.37 -20.96
C MET A 382 -7.80 2.51 -21.03
N GLY A 383 -7.92 3.39 -22.05
CA GLY A 383 -7.12 4.61 -22.15
C GLY A 383 -7.32 5.58 -20.97
N LEU A 384 -8.55 5.76 -20.49
CA LEU A 384 -8.85 6.60 -19.31
C LEU A 384 -8.21 6.04 -18.03
N TYR A 385 -8.24 4.72 -17.85
CA TYR A 385 -7.55 4.05 -16.74
C TYR A 385 -6.04 4.35 -16.77
N LEU A 386 -5.38 4.19 -17.93
CA LEU A 386 -3.96 4.48 -18.07
C LEU A 386 -3.64 5.97 -17.84
N LEU A 387 -4.58 6.86 -18.15
CA LEU A 387 -4.41 8.31 -17.92
C LEU A 387 -4.41 8.63 -16.44
N LEU A 388 -5.32 8.01 -15.70
CA LEU A 388 -5.39 8.16 -14.26
C LEU A 388 -4.10 7.63 -13.60
N ILE A 389 -3.62 6.44 -13.99
CA ILE A 389 -2.36 5.89 -13.47
C ILE A 389 -1.14 6.77 -13.81
N ALA A 390 -1.02 7.21 -15.06
CA ALA A 390 0.08 8.08 -15.49
C ALA A 390 0.05 9.46 -14.80
N SER A 391 -1.14 9.98 -14.50
CA SER A 391 -1.30 11.26 -13.81
C SER A 391 -0.86 11.18 -12.35
N VAL A 392 -1.23 10.10 -11.65
CA VAL A 392 -0.83 9.89 -10.25
C VAL A 392 0.67 9.64 -10.17
N ASP A 393 1.22 8.78 -11.03
CA ASP A 393 2.67 8.51 -11.06
C ASP A 393 3.48 9.80 -11.31
N ALA A 394 2.99 10.70 -12.17
CA ALA A 394 3.63 11.99 -12.41
C ALA A 394 3.58 12.92 -11.19
N GLN A 395 2.50 12.89 -10.39
CA GLN A 395 2.35 13.74 -9.20
C GLN A 395 3.16 13.23 -8.01
N THR A 396 3.24 11.91 -7.84
CA THR A 396 3.88 11.28 -6.67
C THR A 396 5.31 10.80 -6.95
N SER A 397 5.88 11.15 -8.09
CA SER A 397 7.18 10.65 -8.53
C SER A 397 8.29 10.91 -7.51
N GLY A 398 9.02 9.88 -7.10
CA GLY A 398 10.10 9.96 -6.10
C GLY A 398 9.62 10.02 -4.65
N GLN A 399 8.32 10.14 -4.39
CA GLN A 399 7.73 10.18 -3.05
C GLN A 399 6.48 9.29 -2.94
N TYR A 400 6.35 8.29 -3.82
CA TYR A 400 5.17 7.43 -3.85
C TYR A 400 5.01 6.66 -2.53
N TYR A 401 6.09 6.27 -1.87
CA TYR A 401 6.04 5.56 -0.59
C TYR A 401 5.18 6.25 0.49
N ASN A 402 5.14 7.60 0.51
CA ASN A 402 4.37 8.39 1.48
C ASN A 402 2.93 8.67 1.01
N HIS A 403 2.66 8.50 -0.29
CA HIS A 403 1.34 8.70 -0.89
C HIS A 403 0.64 7.38 -1.27
N ALA A 404 1.35 6.25 -1.16
CA ALA A 404 0.88 4.94 -1.59
C ALA A 404 -0.40 4.54 -0.86
N ILE A 405 -0.45 4.73 0.45
CA ILE A 405 -1.61 4.36 1.26
C ILE A 405 -2.81 5.28 0.96
N ASP A 406 -2.60 6.57 0.78
CA ASP A 406 -3.65 7.51 0.36
C ASP A 406 -4.22 7.14 -1.02
N TRP A 407 -3.35 6.75 -1.94
CA TRP A 407 -3.73 6.30 -3.27
C TRP A 407 -4.54 5.00 -3.21
N GLN A 408 -3.97 3.97 -2.59
CA GLN A 408 -4.54 2.63 -2.51
C GLN A 408 -5.86 2.60 -1.72
N THR A 409 -5.97 3.37 -0.62
CA THR A 409 -7.19 3.47 0.20
C THR A 409 -8.19 4.51 -0.32
N GLY A 410 -7.78 5.35 -1.26
CA GLY A 410 -8.61 6.38 -1.85
C GLY A 410 -9.56 5.86 -2.92
N SER A 411 -10.60 6.65 -3.21
CA SER A 411 -11.58 6.36 -4.28
C SER A 411 -10.96 6.35 -5.68
N GLY A 412 -9.80 6.99 -5.87
CA GLY A 412 -9.06 7.01 -7.13
C GLY A 412 -8.63 5.61 -7.56
N CYS A 413 -8.08 4.81 -6.64
CA CYS A 413 -7.65 3.45 -6.95
C CYS A 413 -8.84 2.52 -7.22
N SER A 414 -9.92 2.64 -6.44
CA SER A 414 -11.17 1.92 -6.70
C SER A 414 -11.76 2.23 -8.09
N THR A 415 -11.71 3.50 -8.51
CA THR A 415 -12.18 3.94 -9.83
C THR A 415 -11.30 3.39 -10.96
N ALA A 416 -9.97 3.41 -10.78
CA ALA A 416 -9.04 2.77 -11.72
C ALA A 416 -9.28 1.27 -11.83
N GLY A 417 -9.43 0.58 -10.70
CA GLY A 417 -9.72 -0.86 -10.63
C GLY A 417 -11.01 -1.23 -11.34
N PHE A 418 -12.06 -0.42 -11.18
CA PHE A 418 -13.30 -0.58 -11.94
C PHE A 418 -13.05 -0.45 -13.45
N PHE A 419 -12.42 0.64 -13.90
CA PHE A 419 -12.21 0.88 -15.33
C PHE A 419 -11.34 -0.18 -15.99
N THR A 420 -10.28 -0.65 -15.34
CA THR A 420 -9.39 -1.67 -15.92
C THR A 420 -10.11 -3.00 -16.11
N VAL A 421 -10.80 -3.50 -15.08
CA VAL A 421 -11.54 -4.78 -15.16
C VAL A 421 -12.74 -4.66 -16.11
N PHE A 422 -13.51 -3.58 -16.02
CA PHE A 422 -14.65 -3.36 -16.91
C PHE A 422 -14.21 -3.29 -18.38
N ALA A 423 -13.17 -2.51 -18.68
CA ALA A 423 -12.67 -2.34 -20.04
C ALA A 423 -12.08 -3.65 -20.60
N SER A 424 -11.28 -4.37 -19.80
CA SER A 424 -10.66 -5.62 -20.26
C SER A 424 -11.70 -6.70 -20.54
N GLU A 425 -12.64 -6.92 -19.62
CA GLU A 425 -13.66 -7.96 -19.77
C GLU A 425 -14.62 -7.64 -20.92
N LEU A 426 -15.02 -6.37 -21.07
CA LEU A 426 -15.88 -5.97 -22.18
C LEU A 426 -15.15 -6.09 -23.53
N SER A 427 -13.85 -5.76 -23.58
CA SER A 427 -13.02 -5.89 -24.78
C SER A 427 -12.88 -7.36 -25.20
N VAL A 428 -12.52 -8.26 -24.28
CA VAL A 428 -12.41 -9.71 -24.54
C VAL A 428 -13.75 -10.29 -24.98
N TYR A 429 -14.84 -9.97 -24.29
CA TYR A 429 -16.18 -10.42 -24.67
C TYR A 429 -16.56 -9.95 -26.08
N THR A 430 -16.38 -8.66 -26.36
CA THR A 430 -16.72 -8.07 -27.67
C THR A 430 -15.90 -8.70 -28.78
N LEU A 431 -14.61 -8.91 -28.53
CA LEU A 431 -13.70 -9.58 -29.46
C LEU A 431 -14.19 -11.01 -29.75
N THR A 432 -14.53 -11.81 -28.75
CA THR A 432 -15.10 -13.16 -28.95
C THR A 432 -16.38 -13.11 -29.79
N VAL A 433 -17.27 -12.14 -29.55
CA VAL A 433 -18.48 -11.99 -30.37
C VAL A 433 -18.16 -11.61 -31.81
N ILE A 434 -17.15 -10.75 -32.04
CA ILE A 434 -16.66 -10.42 -33.39
C ILE A 434 -16.13 -11.69 -34.07
N THR A 435 -15.33 -12.51 -33.38
CA THR A 435 -14.75 -13.72 -33.99
C THR A 435 -15.82 -14.73 -34.39
N VAL A 436 -16.81 -14.95 -33.51
CA VAL A 436 -17.95 -15.83 -33.75
C VAL A 436 -18.83 -15.29 -34.88
N GLU A 437 -19.10 -13.98 -34.92
CA GLU A 437 -19.84 -13.35 -36.02
C GLU A 437 -19.13 -13.57 -37.36
N ARG A 438 -17.81 -13.36 -37.39
CA ARG A 438 -17.01 -13.58 -38.61
C ARG A 438 -17.02 -15.02 -39.05
N TRP A 439 -16.83 -15.95 -38.12
CA TRP A 439 -16.89 -17.37 -38.41
C TRP A 439 -18.26 -17.76 -38.99
N HIS A 440 -19.33 -17.38 -38.30
CA HIS A 440 -20.69 -17.66 -38.73
C HIS A 440 -21.00 -17.08 -40.12
N THR A 441 -20.63 -15.81 -40.37
CA THR A 441 -20.89 -15.15 -41.65
C THR A 441 -20.10 -15.78 -42.80
N ILE A 442 -18.86 -16.24 -42.57
CA ILE A 442 -18.03 -16.89 -43.58
C ILE A 442 -18.52 -18.31 -43.88
N THR A 443 -18.77 -19.12 -42.85
CA THR A 443 -19.18 -20.52 -43.02
C THR A 443 -20.59 -20.64 -43.61
N TYR A 444 -21.51 -19.73 -43.27
CA TYR A 444 -22.90 -19.74 -43.76
C TYR A 444 -23.18 -18.68 -44.83
N ALA A 445 -22.16 -18.20 -45.54
CA ALA A 445 -22.27 -17.12 -46.53
C ALA A 445 -23.37 -17.37 -47.60
N MET A 446 -23.64 -18.64 -47.92
CA MET A 446 -24.59 -19.09 -48.96
C MET A 446 -26.03 -19.29 -48.45
N GLN A 447 -26.31 -19.16 -47.14
CA GLN A 447 -27.67 -19.31 -46.57
C GLN A 447 -28.18 -17.95 -46.07
N LEU A 448 -28.98 -17.24 -46.88
CA LEU A 448 -29.49 -15.90 -46.57
C LEU A 448 -30.30 -15.83 -45.25
N ASP A 449 -30.98 -16.91 -44.86
CA ASP A 449 -31.88 -16.95 -43.70
C ASP A 449 -31.15 -17.05 -42.35
N ARG A 450 -29.89 -17.49 -42.34
CA ARG A 450 -29.11 -17.68 -41.10
C ARG A 450 -28.26 -16.47 -40.70
N LYS A 451 -28.25 -15.38 -41.47
CA LYS A 451 -27.38 -14.22 -41.17
C LYS A 451 -27.69 -13.60 -39.81
N LEU A 452 -26.64 -13.37 -39.01
CA LEU A 452 -26.70 -12.63 -37.75
C LEU A 452 -27.16 -11.20 -38.01
N ARG A 453 -28.32 -10.85 -37.47
CA ARG A 453 -28.94 -9.51 -37.60
C ARG A 453 -28.70 -8.71 -36.33
N LEU A 454 -28.85 -7.38 -36.44
CA LEU A 454 -28.70 -6.46 -35.30
C LEU A 454 -29.63 -6.81 -34.13
N ARG A 455 -30.82 -7.33 -34.41
CA ARG A 455 -31.79 -7.80 -33.40
C ARG A 455 -31.25 -8.90 -32.48
N HIS A 456 -30.32 -9.72 -32.96
CA HIS A 456 -29.65 -10.75 -32.14
C HIS A 456 -28.37 -10.21 -31.49
N ALA A 457 -27.63 -9.34 -32.19
CA ALA A 457 -26.37 -8.80 -31.68
C ALA A 457 -26.55 -7.85 -30.47
N VAL A 458 -27.64 -7.06 -30.45
CA VAL A 458 -27.94 -6.13 -29.35
C VAL A 458 -28.13 -6.84 -28.00
N PRO A 459 -29.02 -7.86 -27.86
CA PRO A 459 -29.18 -8.56 -26.58
C PRO A 459 -27.93 -9.35 -26.17
N ILE A 460 -27.15 -9.90 -27.12
CA ILE A 460 -25.87 -10.54 -26.82
C ILE A 460 -24.91 -9.53 -26.18
N MET A 461 -24.76 -8.35 -26.79
CA MET A 461 -23.92 -7.30 -26.21
C MET A 461 -24.44 -6.80 -24.87
N LEU A 462 -25.76 -6.61 -24.71
CA LEU A 462 -26.33 -6.22 -23.42
C LEU A 462 -25.93 -7.21 -22.30
N GLY A 463 -25.94 -8.51 -22.59
CA GLY A 463 -25.46 -9.54 -21.66
C GLY A 463 -23.98 -9.37 -21.31
N GLY A 464 -23.13 -9.10 -22.31
CA GLY A 464 -21.70 -8.79 -22.10
C GLY A 464 -21.49 -7.55 -21.22
N TRP A 465 -22.23 -6.47 -21.45
CA TRP A 465 -22.16 -5.26 -20.63
C TRP A 465 -22.55 -5.52 -19.17
N VAL A 466 -23.66 -6.22 -18.94
CA VAL A 466 -24.10 -6.58 -17.58
C VAL A 466 -23.05 -7.45 -16.90
N PHE A 467 -22.47 -8.42 -17.61
CA PHE A 467 -21.41 -9.27 -17.10
C PHE A 467 -20.15 -8.49 -16.72
N SER A 468 -19.63 -7.62 -17.61
CA SER A 468 -18.42 -6.84 -17.34
C SER A 468 -18.61 -5.85 -16.19
N ILE A 469 -19.78 -5.22 -16.09
CA ILE A 469 -20.12 -4.35 -14.95
C ILE A 469 -20.19 -5.16 -13.66
N LEU A 470 -20.86 -6.32 -13.69
CA LEU A 470 -20.98 -7.18 -12.51
C LEU A 470 -19.61 -7.55 -11.97
N ILE A 471 -18.72 -8.09 -12.81
CA ILE A 471 -17.37 -8.49 -12.38
C ILE A 471 -16.57 -7.28 -11.86
N ALA A 472 -16.62 -6.12 -12.53
CA ALA A 472 -15.90 -4.94 -12.09
C ALA A 472 -16.43 -4.33 -10.77
N VAL A 473 -17.69 -4.59 -10.41
CA VAL A 473 -18.29 -4.10 -9.15
C VAL A 473 -18.02 -5.05 -7.98
N LEU A 474 -17.79 -6.35 -8.21
CA LEU A 474 -17.60 -7.32 -7.12
C LEU A 474 -16.47 -6.96 -6.13
N PRO A 475 -15.28 -6.47 -6.55
CA PRO A 475 -14.26 -6.03 -5.61
C PRO A 475 -14.65 -4.75 -4.84
N LEU A 476 -15.54 -3.91 -5.38
CA LEU A 476 -16.06 -2.74 -4.67
C LEU A 476 -17.06 -3.15 -3.57
N LEU A 477 -17.71 -4.31 -3.71
CA LEU A 477 -18.63 -4.88 -2.72
C LEU A 477 -17.93 -5.75 -1.65
N GLY A 478 -16.59 -5.84 -1.70
CA GLY A 478 -15.79 -6.57 -0.72
C GLY A 478 -15.56 -8.06 -1.01
N VAL A 479 -15.85 -8.54 -2.22
CA VAL A 479 -15.52 -9.94 -2.63
C VAL A 479 -14.01 -10.10 -2.89
N SER A 480 -13.37 -9.03 -3.33
CA SER A 480 -11.92 -8.90 -3.53
C SER A 480 -11.52 -7.45 -3.23
N SER A 481 -10.27 -7.07 -3.46
CA SER A 481 -9.78 -5.71 -3.20
C SER A 481 -8.91 -5.20 -4.34
N TYR A 482 -9.19 -3.96 -4.79
CA TYR A 482 -8.32 -3.22 -5.70
C TYR A 482 -7.16 -2.52 -4.99
N MET A 483 -7.14 -2.52 -3.66
CA MET A 483 -6.23 -1.67 -2.87
C MET A 483 -4.86 -2.30 -2.64
N LYS A 484 -4.70 -3.60 -2.93
CA LYS A 484 -3.46 -4.34 -2.60
C LYS A 484 -2.27 -3.94 -3.46
N VAL A 485 -2.47 -3.68 -4.75
CA VAL A 485 -1.39 -3.37 -5.72
C VAL A 485 -1.50 -1.92 -6.16
N SER A 486 -0.36 -1.24 -6.35
CA SER A 486 -0.29 0.19 -6.74
C SER A 486 -1.01 0.54 -8.05
N ILE A 487 -1.14 -0.43 -8.96
CA ILE A 487 -1.81 -0.32 -10.27
C ILE A 487 -3.33 -0.62 -10.17
N CYS A 488 -3.83 -0.93 -8.98
CA CYS A 488 -5.25 -1.11 -8.68
C CYS A 488 -5.90 -2.35 -9.33
N LEU A 489 -5.13 -3.41 -9.50
CA LEU A 489 -5.63 -4.70 -9.98
C LEU A 489 -6.10 -5.58 -8.81
N PRO A 490 -7.15 -6.40 -9.01
CA PRO A 490 -7.66 -7.28 -7.98
C PRO A 490 -6.73 -8.50 -7.86
N MET A 491 -5.70 -8.38 -7.03
CA MET A 491 -4.69 -9.42 -6.78
C MET A 491 -4.71 -9.90 -5.32
N ASP A 492 -5.84 -9.73 -4.63
CA ASP A 492 -5.99 -10.12 -3.24
C ASP A 492 -6.10 -11.65 -3.09
N ILE A 493 -5.12 -12.26 -2.42
CA ILE A 493 -5.03 -13.70 -2.18
C ILE A 493 -5.20 -14.08 -0.69
N GLU A 494 -5.54 -13.13 0.18
CA GLU A 494 -5.62 -13.39 1.63
C GLU A 494 -6.83 -14.25 2.00
N THR A 495 -7.90 -14.18 1.22
CA THR A 495 -9.14 -14.92 1.50
C THR A 495 -9.45 -15.95 0.42
N GLY A 496 -10.12 -17.05 0.79
CA GLY A 496 -10.56 -18.05 -0.19
C GLY A 496 -11.54 -17.49 -1.22
N LEU A 497 -12.38 -16.51 -0.84
CA LEU A 497 -13.32 -15.84 -1.75
C LEU A 497 -12.61 -14.97 -2.78
N SER A 498 -11.62 -14.19 -2.37
CA SER A 498 -10.85 -13.33 -3.27
C SER A 498 -10.02 -14.17 -4.25
N GLN A 499 -9.42 -15.27 -3.79
CA GLN A 499 -8.72 -16.22 -4.65
C GLN A 499 -9.65 -16.87 -5.68
N ALA A 500 -10.86 -17.29 -5.28
CA ALA A 500 -11.85 -17.87 -6.19
C ALA A 500 -12.31 -16.87 -7.27
N TYR A 501 -12.48 -15.59 -6.91
CA TYR A 501 -12.79 -14.52 -7.84
C TYR A 501 -11.71 -14.33 -8.91
N ILE A 502 -10.44 -14.26 -8.50
CA ILE A 502 -9.30 -14.12 -9.42
C ILE A 502 -9.24 -15.33 -10.37
N LEU A 503 -9.38 -16.54 -9.83
CA LEU A 503 -9.39 -17.77 -10.61
C LEU A 503 -10.55 -17.79 -11.62
N LEU A 504 -11.73 -17.32 -11.23
CA LEU A 504 -12.89 -17.22 -12.12
C LEU A 504 -12.60 -16.34 -13.34
N ILE A 505 -12.10 -15.12 -13.12
CA ILE A 505 -11.75 -14.19 -14.21
C ILE A 505 -10.73 -14.83 -15.15
N LEU A 506 -9.71 -15.46 -14.57
CA LEU A 506 -8.63 -16.09 -15.31
C LEU A 506 -9.13 -17.25 -16.18
N VAL A 507 -9.98 -18.12 -15.62
CA VAL A 507 -10.59 -19.23 -16.36
C VAL A 507 -11.49 -18.71 -17.49
N LEU A 508 -12.29 -17.67 -17.24
CA LEU A 508 -13.15 -17.07 -18.27
C LEU A 508 -12.32 -16.51 -19.44
N ASN A 509 -11.22 -15.84 -19.15
CA ASN A 509 -10.31 -15.33 -20.17
C ASN A 509 -9.63 -16.46 -20.98
N VAL A 510 -9.23 -17.55 -20.32
CA VAL A 510 -8.69 -18.75 -21.01
C VAL A 510 -9.76 -19.42 -21.88
N VAL A 511 -11.00 -19.54 -21.41
CA VAL A 511 -12.11 -20.09 -22.20
C VAL A 511 -12.40 -19.22 -23.42
N ALA A 512 -12.45 -17.89 -23.25
CA ALA A 512 -12.64 -16.95 -24.36
C ALA A 512 -11.52 -17.12 -25.40
N PHE A 513 -10.28 -17.26 -24.96
CA PHE A 513 -9.13 -17.52 -25.83
C PHE A 513 -9.28 -18.83 -26.63
N ILE A 514 -9.67 -19.94 -25.98
CA ILE A 514 -9.88 -21.23 -26.65
C ILE A 514 -10.99 -21.12 -27.72
N VAL A 515 -12.09 -20.44 -27.41
CA VAL A 515 -13.20 -20.22 -28.36
C VAL A 515 -12.72 -19.43 -29.57
N ILE A 516 -11.95 -18.36 -29.34
CA ILE A 516 -11.35 -17.54 -30.39
C ILE A 516 -10.46 -18.40 -31.31
N CYS A 517 -9.54 -19.19 -30.74
CA CYS A 517 -8.68 -20.09 -31.49
C CYS A 517 -9.48 -21.11 -32.32
N ALA A 518 -10.49 -21.75 -31.73
CA ALA A 518 -11.33 -22.74 -32.42
C ALA A 518 -12.10 -22.11 -33.60
N CYS A 519 -12.70 -20.93 -33.41
CA CYS A 519 -13.39 -20.20 -34.46
C CYS A 519 -12.45 -19.87 -35.63
N TYR A 520 -11.21 -19.46 -35.32
CA TYR A 520 -10.23 -19.13 -36.36
C TYR A 520 -9.71 -20.33 -37.13
N ILE A 521 -9.48 -21.48 -36.47
CA ILE A 521 -9.14 -22.72 -37.17
C ILE A 521 -10.27 -23.09 -38.16
N LYS A 522 -11.53 -22.97 -37.74
CA LYS A 522 -12.69 -23.23 -38.61
C LYS A 522 -12.78 -22.23 -39.77
N ILE A 523 -12.51 -20.94 -39.54
CA ILE A 523 -12.43 -19.94 -40.61
C ILE A 523 -11.32 -20.30 -41.61
N TYR A 524 -10.13 -20.66 -41.12
CA TYR A 524 -8.98 -21.00 -41.96
C TYR A 524 -9.29 -22.19 -42.88
N ILE A 525 -9.86 -23.26 -42.31
CA ILE A 525 -10.28 -24.45 -43.08
C ILE A 525 -11.35 -24.07 -44.11
N ALA A 526 -12.35 -23.26 -43.72
CA ALA A 526 -13.42 -22.82 -44.62
C ALA A 526 -12.89 -21.99 -45.81
N VAL A 527 -11.83 -21.21 -45.60
CA VAL A 527 -11.19 -20.40 -46.65
C VAL A 527 -10.30 -21.25 -47.57
N GLN A 528 -9.73 -22.37 -47.08
CA GLN A 528 -8.92 -23.28 -47.89
C GLN A 528 -9.71 -24.28 -48.72
N ASN A 529 -10.97 -24.58 -48.39
CA ASN A 529 -11.81 -25.53 -49.12
C ASN A 529 -12.22 -24.99 -50.51
N PRO A 530 -11.73 -25.55 -51.64
CA PRO A 530 -11.96 -25.00 -52.97
C PRO A 530 -13.40 -25.16 -53.51
N GLU A 531 -14.17 -26.15 -53.03
CA GLU A 531 -15.55 -26.42 -53.51
C GLU A 531 -16.56 -25.33 -53.10
N LEU A 532 -16.26 -24.56 -52.05
CA LEU A 532 -17.04 -23.37 -51.64
C LEU A 532 -16.55 -22.07 -52.33
N VAL A 533 -15.45 -22.14 -53.10
CA VAL A 533 -14.69 -20.99 -53.63
C VAL A 533 -14.95 -20.73 -55.12
N ALA A 534 -15.92 -21.42 -55.72
CA ALA A 534 -16.37 -21.15 -57.09
C ALA A 534 -17.19 -19.84 -57.23
N ALA A 535 -16.75 -18.74 -56.61
CA ALA A 535 -17.02 -17.35 -57.00
C ALA A 535 -16.30 -16.35 -56.06
N ASN A 536 -15.38 -15.55 -56.62
CA ASN A 536 -14.99 -14.18 -56.23
C ASN A 536 -13.73 -13.86 -55.37
N LYS A 537 -13.28 -12.61 -55.60
CA LYS A 537 -12.16 -11.77 -55.09
C LYS A 537 -11.87 -11.76 -53.57
N ASP A 538 -12.44 -12.66 -52.77
CA ASP A 538 -12.53 -12.58 -51.31
C ASP A 538 -11.32 -13.14 -50.52
N THR A 539 -10.36 -13.81 -51.18
CA THR A 539 -9.09 -14.26 -50.56
C THR A 539 -8.24 -13.09 -50.02
N LYS A 540 -8.31 -11.90 -50.63
CA LYS A 540 -7.67 -10.67 -50.12
C LYS A 540 -8.38 -10.09 -48.89
N VAL A 541 -9.65 -10.40 -48.67
CA VAL A 541 -10.43 -9.95 -47.50
C VAL A 541 -10.18 -10.88 -46.32
N ALA A 542 -10.12 -12.20 -46.55
CA ALA A 542 -9.77 -13.21 -45.54
C ALA A 542 -8.34 -13.05 -45.00
N LYS A 543 -7.34 -12.80 -45.87
CA LYS A 543 -5.94 -12.54 -45.45
C LYS A 543 -5.80 -11.26 -44.60
N ARG A 544 -6.68 -10.26 -44.79
CA ARG A 544 -6.70 -9.03 -43.98
C ARG A 544 -7.34 -9.23 -42.61
N MET A 545 -8.34 -10.11 -42.52
CA MET A 545 -8.87 -10.54 -41.22
C MET A 545 -7.79 -11.31 -40.45
N ALA A 546 -7.05 -12.23 -41.09
CA ALA A 546 -5.95 -12.99 -40.46
C ALA A 546 -4.84 -12.13 -39.80
N ILE A 547 -4.54 -10.93 -40.32
CA ILE A 547 -3.55 -10.02 -39.73
C ILE A 547 -4.10 -9.30 -38.47
N LEU A 548 -5.38 -8.93 -38.49
CA LEU A 548 -6.09 -8.39 -37.33
C LEU A 548 -6.16 -9.44 -36.20
N ILE A 549 -6.20 -10.72 -36.59
CA ILE A 549 -6.22 -11.89 -35.70
C ILE A 549 -4.84 -12.18 -35.09
N PHE A 550 -3.77 -12.09 -35.88
CA PHE A 550 -2.41 -12.34 -35.41
C PHE A 550 -1.92 -11.25 -34.44
N THR A 551 -2.33 -10.00 -34.68
CA THR A 551 -1.99 -8.87 -33.81
C THR A 551 -2.65 -8.99 -32.44
N ASP A 552 -3.91 -9.40 -32.40
CA ASP A 552 -4.64 -9.67 -31.17
C ASP A 552 -4.10 -10.91 -30.41
N PHE A 553 -3.77 -12.00 -31.13
CA PHE A 553 -3.10 -13.18 -30.55
C PHE A 553 -1.75 -12.85 -29.89
N THR A 554 -0.93 -12.03 -30.56
CA THR A 554 0.39 -11.63 -30.03
C THR A 554 0.27 -10.78 -28.78
N CYS A 555 -0.82 -10.01 -28.63
CA CYS A 555 -1.06 -9.19 -27.44
C CYS A 555 -1.69 -9.99 -26.29
N MET A 556 -2.54 -10.99 -26.58
CA MET A 556 -3.26 -11.78 -25.58
C MET A 556 -2.50 -13.03 -25.09
N ALA A 557 -1.57 -13.58 -25.88
CA ALA A 557 -0.83 -14.80 -25.53
C ALA A 557 0.09 -14.63 -24.31
N PRO A 558 0.88 -13.55 -24.16
CA PRO A 558 1.70 -13.36 -22.96
C PRO A 558 0.85 -13.23 -21.70
N ILE A 559 -0.27 -12.49 -21.78
CA ILE A 559 -1.19 -12.26 -20.66
C ILE A 559 -1.79 -13.60 -20.19
N SER A 560 -2.27 -14.41 -21.14
CA SER A 560 -2.87 -15.72 -20.84
C SER A 560 -1.84 -16.70 -20.26
N PHE A 561 -0.60 -16.69 -20.76
CA PHE A 561 0.48 -17.54 -20.27
C PHE A 561 0.84 -17.22 -18.81
N PHE A 562 1.07 -15.95 -18.47
CA PHE A 562 1.42 -15.57 -17.10
C PHE A 562 0.26 -15.69 -16.13
N ALA A 563 -0.97 -15.43 -16.59
CA ALA A 563 -2.16 -15.71 -15.80
C ALA A 563 -2.18 -17.20 -15.41
N ILE A 564 -2.06 -18.12 -16.37
CA ILE A 564 -2.03 -19.56 -16.10
C ILE A 564 -0.91 -19.94 -15.13
N SER A 565 0.31 -19.44 -15.29
CA SER A 565 1.42 -19.71 -14.36
C SER A 565 1.12 -19.25 -12.92
N ALA A 566 0.50 -18.08 -12.76
CA ALA A 566 0.06 -17.59 -11.46
C ALA A 566 -1.06 -18.47 -10.85
N ALA A 567 -2.00 -18.95 -11.65
CA ALA A 567 -3.08 -19.84 -11.19
C ALA A 567 -2.55 -21.17 -10.64
N PHE A 568 -1.44 -21.68 -11.20
CA PHE A 568 -0.78 -22.90 -10.71
C PHE A 568 0.15 -22.67 -9.51
N LYS A 569 0.13 -21.48 -8.88
CA LYS A 569 1.01 -21.10 -7.76
C LYS A 569 2.51 -21.18 -8.09
N VAL A 570 2.87 -21.10 -9.37
CA VAL A 570 4.26 -20.99 -9.84
C VAL A 570 4.42 -19.65 -10.55
N PRO A 571 4.47 -18.52 -9.83
CA PRO A 571 4.69 -17.21 -10.44
C PRO A 571 6.10 -17.17 -11.03
N LEU A 572 6.22 -17.37 -12.35
CA LEU A 572 7.50 -17.38 -13.08
C LEU A 572 8.14 -15.98 -13.18
N ILE A 573 7.43 -14.92 -12.76
CA ILE A 573 7.86 -13.53 -12.84
C ILE A 573 7.50 -12.82 -11.53
N THR A 574 8.45 -12.08 -10.95
CA THR A 574 8.21 -11.19 -9.82
C THR A 574 7.26 -10.06 -10.22
N VAL A 575 6.41 -9.58 -9.31
CA VAL A 575 5.42 -8.52 -9.60
C VAL A 575 6.09 -7.31 -10.26
N THR A 576 7.31 -6.95 -9.85
CA THR A 576 8.13 -5.88 -10.46
C THR A 576 8.39 -6.10 -11.96
N ASN A 577 8.79 -7.30 -12.37
CA ASN A 577 9.02 -7.63 -13.77
C ASN A 577 7.70 -7.83 -14.54
N SER A 578 6.61 -8.18 -13.84
CA SER A 578 5.27 -8.25 -14.44
C SER A 578 4.73 -6.86 -14.82
N LYS A 579 5.20 -5.78 -14.17
CA LYS A 579 4.87 -4.39 -14.55
C LYS A 579 5.21 -4.10 -16.01
N ILE A 580 6.34 -4.62 -16.49
CA ILE A 580 6.75 -4.47 -17.90
C ILE A 580 5.71 -5.11 -18.82
N LEU A 581 5.20 -6.29 -18.47
CA LEU A 581 4.17 -6.99 -19.24
C LEU A 581 2.82 -6.26 -19.19
N LEU A 582 2.46 -5.74 -18.03
CA LEU A 582 1.20 -5.04 -17.76
C LEU A 582 1.16 -3.62 -18.34
N VAL A 583 2.30 -2.94 -18.46
CA VAL A 583 2.37 -1.59 -19.05
C VAL A 583 2.60 -1.64 -20.56
N LEU A 584 3.28 -2.66 -21.08
CA LEU A 584 3.51 -2.83 -22.52
C LEU A 584 2.41 -3.62 -23.22
N PHE A 585 2.17 -4.87 -22.83
CA PHE A 585 1.33 -5.77 -23.64
C PHE A 585 -0.16 -5.59 -23.37
N TYR A 586 -0.54 -5.28 -22.12
CA TYR A 586 -1.94 -5.09 -21.73
C TYR A 586 -2.61 -3.91 -22.49
N PRO A 587 -1.96 -2.74 -22.69
CA PRO A 587 -2.54 -1.63 -23.45
C PRO A 587 -2.34 -1.67 -24.97
N VAL A 588 -1.34 -2.43 -25.45
CA VAL A 588 -0.96 -2.41 -26.88
C VAL A 588 -2.08 -2.94 -27.76
N ASN A 589 -2.90 -3.88 -27.27
CA ASN A 589 -4.07 -4.35 -28.02
C ASN A 589 -5.07 -3.21 -28.29
N SER A 590 -5.44 -2.47 -27.23
CA SER A 590 -6.36 -1.34 -27.31
C SER A 590 -5.82 -0.18 -28.14
N CYS A 591 -4.50 0.01 -28.17
CA CYS A 591 -3.85 1.03 -29.01
C CYS A 591 -3.80 0.62 -30.50
N ALA A 592 -3.58 -0.67 -30.81
CA ALA A 592 -3.45 -1.16 -32.18
C ALA A 592 -4.79 -1.16 -32.95
N ASN A 593 -5.90 -1.41 -32.27
CA ASN A 593 -7.24 -1.59 -32.87
C ASN A 593 -7.65 -0.46 -33.85
N PRO A 594 -7.58 0.84 -33.50
CA PRO A 594 -7.87 1.93 -34.43
C PRO A 594 -7.02 1.91 -35.72
N PHE A 595 -5.73 1.60 -35.60
CA PHE A 595 -4.83 1.54 -36.75
C PHE A 595 -5.16 0.35 -37.66
N LEU A 596 -5.50 -0.79 -37.07
CA LEU A 596 -5.94 -1.96 -37.82
C LEU A 596 -7.22 -1.66 -38.63
N TYR A 597 -8.18 -0.92 -38.05
CA TYR A 597 -9.36 -0.49 -38.80
C TYR A 597 -9.03 0.50 -39.92
N ALA A 598 -8.16 1.47 -39.66
CA ALA A 598 -7.72 2.44 -40.66
C ALA A 598 -6.96 1.77 -41.82
N ILE A 599 -6.10 0.78 -41.55
CA ILE A 599 -5.25 0.15 -42.57
C ILE A 599 -6.01 -0.92 -43.36
N PHE A 600 -6.94 -1.66 -42.73
CA PHE A 600 -7.57 -2.82 -43.37
C PHE A 600 -9.01 -2.60 -43.83
N THR A 601 -9.74 -1.63 -43.26
CA THR A 601 -11.15 -1.40 -43.59
C THR A 601 -11.31 -0.24 -44.59
N LYS A 602 -11.46 -0.55 -45.89
CA LYS A 602 -11.65 0.47 -46.94
C LYS A 602 -12.89 1.36 -46.70
N ALA A 603 -13.97 0.76 -46.19
CA ALA A 603 -15.21 1.48 -45.88
C ALA A 603 -14.99 2.51 -44.75
N PHE A 604 -14.21 2.14 -43.73
CA PHE A 604 -13.86 3.05 -42.62
C PHE A 604 -12.98 4.21 -43.11
N ARG A 605 -11.93 3.93 -43.91
CA ARG A 605 -11.09 5.00 -44.50
C ARG A 605 -11.90 6.02 -45.28
N ARG A 606 -12.85 5.56 -46.09
CA ARG A 606 -13.74 6.43 -46.84
C ARG A 606 -14.55 7.34 -45.90
N ASP A 607 -15.21 6.75 -44.91
CA ASP A 607 -16.07 7.49 -43.98
C ASP A 607 -15.24 8.47 -43.12
N PHE A 608 -14.02 8.10 -42.73
CA PHE A 608 -13.04 8.98 -42.07
C PHE A 608 -12.66 10.19 -42.93
N PHE A 609 -12.29 10.00 -44.20
CA PHE A 609 -11.95 11.12 -45.09
C PHE A 609 -13.17 12.01 -45.40
N LEU A 610 -14.37 11.45 -45.48
CA LEU A 610 -15.61 12.22 -45.61
C LEU A 610 -15.88 13.07 -44.37
N LEU A 611 -15.67 12.54 -43.16
CA LEU A 611 -15.75 13.31 -41.92
C LEU A 611 -14.69 14.42 -41.86
N LEU A 612 -13.44 14.11 -42.22
CA LEU A 612 -12.36 15.11 -42.30
C LEU A 612 -12.71 16.26 -43.26
N SER A 613 -13.33 15.94 -44.41
CA SER A 613 -13.76 16.96 -45.37
C SER A 613 -14.84 17.89 -44.81
N LYS A 614 -15.73 17.38 -43.93
CA LYS A 614 -16.74 18.20 -43.24
C LYS A 614 -16.10 19.11 -42.19
N LEU A 615 -14.99 18.68 -41.59
CA LEU A 615 -14.17 19.45 -40.65
C LEU A 615 -13.15 20.39 -41.33
N GLY A 616 -13.14 20.47 -42.68
CA GLY A 616 -12.32 21.41 -43.44
C GLY A 616 -10.97 20.89 -43.94
N CYS A 617 -10.55 19.68 -43.55
CA CYS A 617 -9.26 19.08 -43.94
C CYS A 617 -9.41 17.97 -45.01
N CYS A 618 -8.38 17.74 -45.82
CA CYS A 618 -8.31 16.64 -46.82
C CYS A 618 -9.45 16.58 -47.88
N LYS A 619 -9.99 17.73 -48.32
CA LYS A 619 -11.05 17.82 -49.35
C LYS A 619 -10.73 17.05 -50.64
N SER A 620 -9.49 17.14 -51.13
CA SER A 620 -9.06 16.46 -52.38
C SER A 620 -9.13 14.93 -52.29
N ARG A 621 -8.78 14.31 -51.15
CA ARG A 621 -8.91 12.85 -50.96
C ARG A 621 -10.37 12.42 -50.83
N ALA A 622 -11.21 13.22 -50.18
CA ALA A 622 -12.65 12.95 -50.05
C ALA A 622 -13.37 13.01 -51.41
N GLU A 623 -12.97 13.93 -52.30
CA GLU A 623 -13.48 14.00 -53.68
C GLU A 623 -13.06 12.79 -54.52
N LEU A 624 -11.84 12.29 -54.36
CA LEU A 624 -11.36 11.09 -55.05
C LEU A 624 -12.17 9.83 -54.65
N TYR A 625 -12.58 9.73 -53.38
CA TYR A 625 -13.51 8.69 -52.93
C TYR A 625 -14.95 8.88 -53.43
N ARG A 626 -15.41 10.13 -53.63
CA ARG A 626 -16.70 10.42 -54.27
C ARG A 626 -16.68 10.09 -55.77
N MET A 627 -15.61 10.40 -56.49
CA MET A 627 -15.49 10.14 -57.94
C MET A 627 -15.39 8.65 -58.30
N ASN A 628 -14.64 7.87 -57.52
CA ASN A 628 -14.58 6.41 -57.70
C ASN A 628 -15.96 5.73 -57.54
N TYR A 629 -16.87 6.34 -56.80
CA TYR A 629 -18.25 5.87 -56.65
C TYR A 629 -19.11 6.22 -57.88
N PHE A 630 -18.98 7.42 -58.43
CA PHE A 630 -19.67 7.82 -59.66
C PHE A 630 -19.27 6.96 -60.87
N SER A 631 -17.99 6.58 -60.96
CA SER A 631 -17.50 5.68 -62.01
C SER A 631 -18.05 4.24 -61.87
N ALA A 632 -18.17 3.72 -60.65
CA ALA A 632 -18.75 2.39 -60.41
C ALA A 632 -20.28 2.36 -60.57
N TYR A 633 -20.97 3.46 -60.27
CA TYR A 633 -22.42 3.58 -60.47
C TYR A 633 -22.78 3.72 -61.97
N THR A 634 -21.97 4.45 -62.74
CA THR A 634 -22.16 4.59 -64.20
C THR A 634 -21.78 3.33 -64.99
N SER A 635 -20.85 2.50 -64.50
CA SER A 635 -20.57 1.19 -65.13
C SER A 635 -21.69 0.17 -64.90
N ASN A 636 -22.41 0.24 -63.78
CA ASN A 636 -23.54 -0.66 -63.48
C ASN A 636 -24.87 -0.24 -64.15
N CYS A 637 -24.97 0.98 -64.69
CA CYS A 637 -26.12 1.39 -65.53
C CYS A 637 -25.90 1.14 -67.03
N LYS A 638 -24.74 0.59 -67.44
CA LYS A 638 -24.39 0.31 -68.83
C LYS A 638 -24.26 -1.17 -69.19
N ASN A 639 -24.54 -2.08 -68.25
CA ASN A 639 -24.59 -3.53 -68.50
C ASN A 639 -26.00 -4.07 -68.31
#